data_AF-A0A5B9QN30-F1
#
_entry.id   AF-A0A5B9QN30-F1
#
_cell.length_a   1.000
_cell.length_b   1.000
_cell.length_c   1.000
_cell.angle_alpha   90.00
_cell.angle_beta   90.00
_cell.angle_gamma   90.00
#
_symmetry.space_group_name_H-M   'P 1'
#
loop_
_entity.id
_entity.type
_entity.pdbx_description
1 polymer ?
#
loop_
_entity_poly.entity_id
_entity_poly.type
_entity_poly.pdbx_seq_one_letter_code
_entity_poly.pdbx_strand_id
1 'polypeptide(L)'
;MSDTQLQEILESGEQQRCVDFFRELPEPQRRALAPQTLAWYRQINRNSFLETKPGTFSMNPLLPTACVAVYATASFSELKKLGWSARPQGEVLFELLKDRRPDWLTPWVTTLLKDERYWVDWKLIRQLMAQGLIDKPDHPNYYLGMISGILGLFNSESTIEQALRDEPELFEDEVWKLFEYEGAGENSLANYDRFSRNQKWHDALLSCVQSGELPRDRLLTCSLDALALDFNHYRAKWFANFHDALEPSADEQREFAERYLQLLGNSAPNIVTWAFNKVETLSKKNVLGGRQLIDGLRPVLEAKAKGIVKKALQRISKAGQENVDTAHAASRAAISALAHEQPDVQAAAMDVIESWGDANDQDFVSQLSEYVDVVAPSLQKRLTSWLGSTPDLSAGDDASPDAAKAFDISQLRDIDPQQLELFRIPDMIESQQQGRVEIPAASFDGTDIPRLDSQQRVTPIQDLDELIEVCARVIEDDALVEDAERAIDAMARLCDQKPEDFVSRVGPVFKRATDKLKKDMAPFCGIGPADDLCGLIYAWCHGAVIETKKVKSHNHWCLAFEIDGETQSCFSENMNKALGFLSQRTLDVARRVASGTPTPLLSAPTHLGGWIDPQELVSRANAFSAGGSDAAPDTTDVCLALLRLAPEGRSEALAALTKSDGEWATAIRYGLGDDGVRIGKTPSLWIAAARCRSPWSDDPLVIKAFPDHGPDAGQAAAYSFICPTNKHKHTNVVIESEPPPPQPHDLSCVTVTLHAQRRIGRGLTYELGTAGGRTIGSVRWTAMVWLQARESYFAAAEATLADNIDWWEAQWQNKTLLEPLLDARTPLREMGMLLLTTALAAKDPGEHGLATDIAIAAIEDGRLGADNLGPMLTRLLPTGLIKPGRWQKQLAEVASVSTVHAAVVQAALQISVGDDPTSMPRDYAKLLDLLKELSIQLEQNITVDTCRDFLSQLKGSSKAAKIARQLLALEAGDAATSSRIMNEALQMRTEAVLRIGAGGTQ
;
A
#
# COMPACT_ATOMS: atom_id res chain seq x y z
N MET A 1 -10.28 33.48 -49.11
CA MET A 1 -10.11 34.49 -48.05
C MET A 1 -9.12 33.89 -47.07
N SER A 2 -7.88 34.32 -47.19
CA SER A 2 -6.71 33.43 -47.26
C SER A 2 -5.75 33.72 -46.12
N ASP A 3 -5.40 32.70 -45.35
CA ASP A 3 -4.32 32.49 -44.35
C ASP A 3 -3.92 33.67 -43.44
N THR A 4 -3.67 34.85 -43.99
CA THR A 4 -3.35 36.10 -43.29
C THR A 4 -4.45 36.53 -42.32
N GLN A 5 -5.72 36.46 -42.74
CA GLN A 5 -6.84 36.86 -41.88
C GLN A 5 -7.03 35.90 -40.69
N LEU A 6 -6.85 34.59 -40.90
CA LEU A 6 -6.90 33.60 -39.82
C LEU A 6 -5.73 33.81 -38.85
N GLN A 7 -4.53 34.07 -39.37
CA GLN A 7 -3.35 34.35 -38.55
C GLN A 7 -3.57 35.56 -37.64
N GLU A 8 -4.10 36.67 -38.17
CA GLU A 8 -4.45 37.86 -37.37
C GLU A 8 -5.44 37.55 -36.24
N ILE A 9 -6.43 36.69 -36.49
CA ILE A 9 -7.41 36.28 -35.48
C ILE A 9 -6.75 35.40 -34.41
N LEU A 10 -5.93 34.44 -34.83
CA LEU A 10 -5.19 33.56 -33.91
C LEU A 10 -4.24 34.35 -32.99
N GLU A 11 -3.61 35.39 -33.51
CA GLU A 11 -2.72 36.29 -32.76
C GLU A 11 -3.47 37.24 -31.84
N SER A 12 -4.72 37.59 -32.16
CA SER A 12 -5.56 38.46 -31.31
C SER A 12 -6.01 37.78 -30.01
N GLY A 13 -6.10 36.44 -30.00
CA GLY A 13 -6.65 35.68 -28.88
C GLY A 13 -8.17 35.82 -28.71
N GLU A 14 -8.90 36.44 -29.65
CA GLU A 14 -10.34 36.65 -29.57
C GLU A 14 -11.15 35.41 -29.99
N GLN A 15 -11.60 34.59 -29.02
CA GLN A 15 -12.34 33.34 -29.29
C GLN A 15 -13.60 33.55 -30.15
N GLN A 16 -14.41 34.57 -29.86
CA GLN A 16 -15.65 34.82 -30.58
C GLN A 16 -15.38 35.19 -32.05
N ARG A 17 -14.36 36.00 -32.30
CA ARG A 17 -13.93 36.39 -33.65
C ARG A 17 -13.43 35.17 -34.44
N CYS A 18 -12.80 34.21 -33.77
CA CYS A 18 -12.42 32.93 -34.35
C CYS A 18 -13.64 32.07 -34.72
N VAL A 19 -14.62 31.95 -33.82
CA VAL A 19 -15.89 31.27 -34.12
C VAL A 19 -16.59 31.92 -35.32
N ASP A 20 -16.72 33.24 -35.33
CA ASP A 20 -17.42 33.98 -36.38
C ASP A 20 -16.72 33.84 -37.75
N PHE A 21 -15.37 33.80 -37.77
CA PHE A 21 -14.60 33.55 -38.99
C PHE A 21 -14.90 32.19 -39.60
N PHE A 22 -15.02 31.14 -38.77
CA PHE A 22 -15.31 29.81 -39.28
C PHE A 22 -16.79 29.62 -39.64
N ARG A 23 -17.73 30.33 -39.00
CA ARG A 23 -19.19 30.17 -39.17
C ARG A 23 -19.63 30.13 -40.63
N GLU A 24 -19.03 30.97 -41.48
CA GLU A 24 -19.42 31.10 -42.89
C GLU A 24 -18.69 30.14 -43.84
N LEU A 25 -17.78 29.30 -43.33
CA LEU A 25 -16.95 28.40 -44.14
C LEU A 25 -17.55 27.00 -44.27
N PRO A 26 -17.72 26.47 -45.50
CA PRO A 26 -18.05 25.07 -45.73
C PRO A 26 -16.97 24.10 -45.20
N GLU A 27 -17.36 22.89 -44.84
CA GLU A 27 -16.46 21.87 -44.27
C GLU A 27 -15.17 21.63 -45.09
N PRO A 28 -15.18 21.55 -46.44
CA PRO A 28 -13.93 21.42 -47.20
C PRO A 28 -12.95 22.60 -47.01
N GLN A 29 -13.47 23.82 -46.83
CA GLN A 29 -12.64 25.00 -46.60
C GLN A 29 -12.10 25.03 -45.16
N ARG A 30 -12.89 24.57 -44.18
CA ARG A 30 -12.41 24.35 -42.81
C ARG A 30 -11.28 23.33 -42.77
N ARG A 31 -11.46 22.18 -43.43
CA ARG A 31 -10.45 21.12 -43.52
C ARG A 31 -9.16 21.59 -44.18
N ALA A 32 -9.23 22.44 -45.20
CA ALA A 32 -8.05 23.01 -45.85
C ALA A 32 -7.17 23.84 -44.90
N LEU A 33 -7.76 24.43 -43.84
CA LEU A 33 -7.06 25.24 -42.83
C LEU A 33 -6.49 24.41 -41.67
N ALA A 34 -6.83 23.11 -41.56
CA ALA A 34 -6.41 22.26 -40.45
C ALA A 34 -4.87 22.17 -40.26
N PRO A 35 -4.03 22.09 -41.32
CA PRO A 35 -2.59 22.09 -41.14
C PRO A 35 -2.06 23.34 -40.43
N GLN A 36 -2.60 24.52 -40.78
CA GLN A 36 -2.22 25.80 -40.16
C GLN A 36 -2.66 25.85 -38.69
N THR A 37 -3.91 25.52 -38.40
CA THR A 37 -4.46 25.59 -37.02
C THR A 37 -3.82 24.56 -36.10
N LEU A 38 -3.53 23.35 -36.58
CA LEU A 38 -2.83 22.32 -35.81
C LEU A 38 -1.38 22.71 -35.53
N ALA A 39 -0.68 23.30 -36.50
CA ALA A 39 0.67 23.81 -36.31
C ALA A 39 0.68 24.93 -35.26
N TRP A 40 -0.26 25.87 -35.37
CA TRP A 40 -0.41 26.96 -34.40
C TRP A 40 -0.72 26.44 -33.00
N TYR A 41 -1.69 25.54 -32.84
CA TYR A 41 -2.00 24.93 -31.55
C TYR A 41 -0.79 24.25 -30.94
N ARG A 42 -0.02 23.45 -31.69
CA ARG A 42 1.20 22.81 -31.17
C ARG A 42 2.23 23.83 -30.70
N GLN A 43 2.39 24.94 -31.44
CA GLN A 43 3.29 26.02 -31.05
C GLN A 43 2.84 26.70 -29.75
N ILE A 44 1.55 27.04 -29.63
CA ILE A 44 1.00 27.70 -28.44
C ILE A 44 0.96 26.74 -27.24
N ASN A 45 0.59 25.48 -27.45
CA ASN A 45 0.48 24.47 -26.40
C ASN A 45 1.85 24.14 -25.77
N ARG A 46 2.96 24.22 -26.53
CA ARG A 46 4.32 24.16 -25.97
C ARG A 46 4.58 25.25 -24.92
N ASN A 47 3.89 26.38 -25.05
CA ASN A 47 3.93 27.51 -24.11
C ASN A 47 2.54 27.76 -23.52
N SER A 48 1.85 26.71 -23.05
CA SER A 48 0.48 26.81 -22.52
C SER A 48 0.36 27.77 -21.33
N PHE A 49 1.48 28.07 -20.68
CA PHE A 49 1.60 29.05 -19.61
C PHE A 49 2.72 30.02 -19.94
N LEU A 50 2.45 31.32 -19.79
CA LEU A 50 3.40 32.40 -20.00
C LEU A 50 3.74 33.03 -18.66
N GLU A 51 5.02 33.32 -18.45
CA GLU A 51 5.48 34.08 -17.30
C GLU A 51 5.12 35.56 -17.49
N THR A 52 4.24 36.09 -16.65
CA THR A 52 3.82 37.51 -16.71
C THR A 52 4.71 38.40 -15.85
N LYS A 53 5.29 37.82 -14.80
CA LYS A 53 6.30 38.38 -13.89
C LYS A 53 7.14 37.22 -13.35
N PRO A 54 8.37 37.46 -12.86
CA PRO A 54 9.20 36.41 -12.27
C PRO A 54 8.43 35.55 -11.25
N GLY A 55 8.22 34.28 -11.58
CA GLY A 55 7.49 33.32 -10.76
C GLY A 55 5.97 33.47 -10.73
N THR A 56 5.37 34.26 -11.62
CA THR A 56 3.92 34.38 -11.82
C THR A 56 3.56 33.98 -13.24
N PHE A 57 2.90 32.83 -13.38
CA PHE A 57 2.47 32.30 -14.66
C PHE A 57 0.98 32.53 -14.85
N SER A 58 0.58 32.90 -16.07
CA SER A 58 -0.81 32.87 -16.49
C SER A 58 -0.93 31.92 -17.66
N MET A 59 -2.11 31.31 -17.83
CA MET A 59 -2.42 30.58 -19.06
C MET A 59 -2.16 31.49 -20.26
N ASN A 60 -1.57 30.94 -21.31
CA ASN A 60 -1.32 31.66 -22.53
C ASN A 60 -2.65 32.16 -23.10
N PRO A 61 -2.83 33.49 -23.26
CA PRO A 61 -4.12 34.05 -23.66
C PRO A 61 -4.54 33.60 -25.07
N LEU A 62 -3.61 33.09 -25.88
CA LEU A 62 -3.87 32.61 -27.23
C LEU A 62 -4.33 31.14 -27.26
N LEU A 63 -4.10 30.38 -26.19
CA LEU A 63 -4.40 28.94 -26.15
C LEU A 63 -5.89 28.64 -26.36
N PRO A 64 -6.84 29.33 -25.71
CA PRO A 64 -8.27 29.08 -25.95
C PRO A 64 -8.67 29.27 -27.43
N THR A 65 -8.16 30.31 -28.07
CA THR A 65 -8.45 30.61 -29.49
C THR A 65 -7.81 29.59 -30.43
N ALA A 66 -6.62 29.08 -30.09
CA ALA A 66 -6.01 27.97 -30.80
C ALA A 66 -6.84 26.68 -30.68
N CYS A 67 -7.38 26.37 -29.50
CA CYS A 67 -8.30 25.24 -29.31
C CYS A 67 -9.56 25.38 -30.17
N VAL A 68 -10.16 26.59 -30.23
CA VAL A 68 -11.33 26.87 -31.10
C VAL A 68 -10.99 26.61 -32.56
N ALA A 69 -9.86 27.11 -33.05
CA ALA A 69 -9.46 26.94 -34.44
C ALA A 69 -9.19 25.47 -34.80
N VAL A 70 -8.59 24.71 -33.89
CA VAL A 70 -8.41 23.26 -34.05
C VAL A 70 -9.77 22.56 -34.13
N TYR A 71 -10.69 22.81 -33.19
CA TYR A 71 -12.01 22.18 -33.22
C TYR A 71 -12.88 22.65 -34.41
N ALA A 72 -12.58 23.82 -34.98
CA ALA A 72 -13.26 24.32 -36.17
C ALA A 72 -12.81 23.61 -37.46
N THR A 73 -11.62 23.01 -37.47
CA THR A 73 -10.95 22.56 -38.71
C THR A 73 -10.49 21.11 -38.67
N ALA A 74 -10.16 20.53 -37.51
CA ALA A 74 -9.60 19.18 -37.38
C ALA A 74 -10.65 18.07 -37.65
N SER A 75 -10.17 16.90 -38.06
CA SER A 75 -10.95 15.68 -38.21
C SER A 75 -11.06 14.94 -36.89
N PHE A 76 -12.00 14.01 -36.79
CA PHE A 76 -12.17 13.21 -35.58
C PHE A 76 -10.89 12.47 -35.14
N SER A 77 -10.15 11.87 -36.08
CA SER A 77 -8.89 11.18 -35.74
C SER A 77 -7.81 12.14 -35.23
N GLU A 78 -7.79 13.38 -35.71
CA GLU A 78 -6.85 14.41 -35.23
C GLU A 78 -7.24 14.86 -33.83
N LEU A 79 -8.52 15.16 -33.59
CA LEU A 79 -9.04 15.53 -32.27
C LEU A 79 -8.79 14.44 -31.22
N LYS A 80 -9.01 13.18 -31.58
CA LYS A 80 -8.75 12.03 -30.70
C LYS A 80 -7.28 11.93 -30.29
N LYS A 81 -6.34 12.27 -31.17
CA LYS A 81 -4.91 12.28 -30.86
C LYS A 81 -4.50 13.44 -29.94
N LEU A 82 -5.19 14.58 -30.05
CA LEU A 82 -4.90 15.76 -29.22
C LEU A 82 -5.46 15.64 -27.80
N GLY A 83 -6.57 14.91 -27.62
CA GLY A 83 -7.17 14.67 -26.31
C GLY A 83 -7.85 15.91 -25.71
N TRP A 84 -7.99 15.91 -24.39
CA TRP A 84 -8.78 16.91 -23.65
C TRP A 84 -8.13 18.31 -23.63
N SER A 85 -6.80 18.41 -23.75
CA SER A 85 -6.05 19.68 -23.67
C SER A 85 -6.30 20.62 -24.87
N ALA A 86 -6.79 20.10 -25.99
CA ALA A 86 -7.15 20.90 -27.16
C ALA A 86 -8.61 21.34 -27.19
N ARG A 87 -9.41 20.99 -26.17
CA ARG A 87 -10.86 21.19 -26.16
C ARG A 87 -11.23 22.62 -25.73
N PRO A 88 -12.01 23.37 -26.53
CA PRO A 88 -12.62 24.62 -26.09
C PRO A 88 -13.62 24.39 -24.96
N GLN A 89 -13.83 25.39 -24.11
CA GLN A 89 -14.72 25.26 -22.95
C GLN A 89 -16.14 25.79 -23.22
N GLY A 90 -17.13 25.13 -22.60
CA GLY A 90 -18.49 25.64 -22.45
C GLY A 90 -19.19 25.99 -23.77
N GLU A 91 -19.87 27.14 -23.77
CA GLU A 91 -20.76 27.61 -24.85
C GLU A 91 -20.04 27.79 -26.20
N VAL A 92 -18.75 28.12 -26.18
CA VAL A 92 -17.95 28.33 -27.40
C VAL A 92 -17.83 27.03 -28.21
N LEU A 93 -17.62 25.90 -27.52
CA LEU A 93 -17.56 24.59 -28.18
C LEU A 93 -18.93 24.22 -28.75
N PHE A 94 -20.00 24.44 -27.99
CA PHE A 94 -21.36 24.15 -28.42
C PHE A 94 -21.73 24.92 -29.70
N GLU A 95 -21.55 26.24 -29.71
CA GLU A 95 -21.87 27.08 -30.87
C GLU A 95 -21.06 26.68 -32.10
N LEU A 96 -19.80 26.30 -31.92
CA LEU A 96 -18.97 25.79 -33.01
C LEU A 96 -19.47 24.46 -33.58
N LEU A 97 -19.87 23.51 -32.73
CA LEU A 97 -20.37 22.20 -33.16
C LEU A 97 -21.76 22.30 -33.81
N LYS A 98 -22.62 23.17 -33.27
CA LYS A 98 -23.97 23.46 -33.78
C LYS A 98 -23.95 24.04 -35.19
N ASP A 99 -22.96 24.86 -35.46
CA ASP A 99 -22.73 25.46 -36.76
C ASP A 99 -22.03 24.48 -37.73
N ARG A 100 -20.93 23.83 -37.30
CA ARG A 100 -20.15 22.92 -38.14
C ARG A 100 -20.90 21.64 -38.51
N ARG A 101 -21.73 21.11 -37.61
CA ARG A 101 -22.51 19.86 -37.75
C ARG A 101 -21.72 18.68 -38.34
N PRO A 102 -20.59 18.29 -37.73
CA PRO A 102 -19.76 17.23 -38.28
C PRO A 102 -20.46 15.86 -38.23
N ASP A 103 -20.23 15.03 -39.25
CA ASP A 103 -20.74 13.64 -39.32
C ASP A 103 -20.20 12.73 -38.20
N TRP A 104 -19.05 13.09 -37.63
CA TRP A 104 -18.39 12.38 -36.54
C TRP A 104 -18.86 12.80 -35.14
N LEU A 105 -19.85 13.69 -35.01
CA LEU A 105 -20.29 14.22 -33.72
C LEU A 105 -20.73 13.11 -32.74
N THR A 106 -21.56 12.16 -33.20
CA THR A 106 -22.02 11.03 -32.37
C THR A 106 -20.88 10.07 -31.96
N PRO A 107 -20.00 9.63 -32.88
CA PRO A 107 -18.77 8.91 -32.52
C PRO A 107 -17.89 9.65 -31.50
N TRP A 108 -17.79 10.98 -31.61
CA TRP A 108 -17.03 11.79 -30.67
C TRP A 108 -17.64 11.83 -29.28
N VAL A 109 -18.96 12.05 -29.15
CA VAL A 109 -19.67 11.96 -27.87
C VAL A 109 -19.47 10.59 -27.23
N THR A 110 -19.50 9.51 -28.04
CA THR A 110 -19.22 8.15 -27.55
C THR A 110 -17.82 8.03 -26.95
N THR A 111 -16.82 8.75 -27.47
CA THR A 111 -15.48 8.78 -26.86
C THR A 111 -15.42 9.57 -25.55
N LEU A 112 -16.19 10.66 -25.42
CA LEU A 112 -16.29 11.41 -24.16
C LEU A 112 -16.88 10.55 -23.05
N LEU A 113 -17.92 9.78 -23.38
CA LEU A 113 -18.58 8.89 -22.43
C LEU A 113 -17.69 7.72 -21.99
N LYS A 114 -16.58 7.44 -22.68
CA LYS A 114 -15.59 6.43 -22.29
C LYS A 114 -14.39 7.02 -21.52
N ASP A 115 -14.31 8.35 -21.41
CA ASP A 115 -13.25 9.03 -20.66
C ASP A 115 -13.49 8.89 -19.14
N GLU A 116 -12.43 9.00 -18.34
CA GLU A 116 -12.50 8.85 -16.88
C GLU A 116 -13.37 9.93 -16.23
N ARG A 117 -13.48 11.11 -16.87
CA ARG A 117 -14.24 12.28 -16.40
C ARG A 117 -15.45 12.59 -17.26
N TYR A 118 -16.16 11.57 -17.73
CA TYR A 118 -17.31 11.67 -18.64
C TYR A 118 -18.44 12.62 -18.18
N TRP A 119 -18.56 12.89 -16.88
CA TRP A 119 -19.58 13.80 -16.33
C TRP A 119 -19.31 15.28 -16.64
N VAL A 120 -18.07 15.64 -16.99
CA VAL A 120 -17.67 17.04 -17.26
C VAL A 120 -18.44 17.62 -18.45
N ASP A 121 -18.64 16.83 -19.50
CA ASP A 121 -19.28 17.27 -20.73
C ASP A 121 -20.79 16.97 -20.77
N TRP A 122 -21.37 16.51 -19.65
CA TRP A 122 -22.76 16.06 -19.62
C TRP A 122 -23.76 17.14 -20.09
N LYS A 123 -23.60 18.39 -19.62
CA LYS A 123 -24.43 19.52 -20.06
C LYS A 123 -24.27 19.85 -21.55
N LEU A 124 -23.05 19.74 -22.08
CA LEU A 124 -22.82 19.92 -23.52
C LEU A 124 -23.56 18.86 -24.32
N ILE A 125 -23.49 17.59 -23.91
CA ILE A 125 -24.21 16.48 -24.56
C ILE A 125 -25.73 16.76 -24.55
N ARG A 126 -26.28 17.22 -23.42
CA ARG A 126 -27.70 17.62 -23.30
C ARG A 126 -28.06 18.75 -24.26
N GLN A 127 -27.24 19.79 -24.36
CA GLN A 127 -27.47 20.89 -25.31
C GLN A 127 -27.45 20.40 -26.77
N LEU A 128 -26.53 19.50 -27.13
CA LEU A 128 -26.46 18.90 -28.48
C LEU A 128 -27.71 18.08 -28.79
N MET A 129 -28.21 17.29 -27.81
CA MET A 129 -29.45 16.53 -27.93
C MET A 129 -30.66 17.46 -28.11
N ALA A 130 -30.77 18.51 -27.30
CA ALA A 130 -31.89 19.46 -27.36
C ALA A 130 -31.99 20.21 -28.70
N GLN A 131 -30.86 20.40 -29.41
CA GLN A 131 -30.83 20.97 -30.77
C GLN A 131 -30.99 19.93 -31.89
N GLY A 132 -31.16 18.65 -31.56
CA GLY A 132 -31.26 17.57 -32.54
C GLY A 132 -29.98 17.33 -33.34
N LEU A 133 -28.81 17.67 -32.77
CA LEU A 133 -27.50 17.48 -33.43
C LEU A 133 -26.98 16.05 -33.24
N ILE A 134 -27.41 15.37 -32.18
CA ILE A 134 -27.14 13.96 -31.91
C ILE A 134 -28.42 13.30 -31.39
N ASP A 135 -28.52 11.99 -31.60
CA ASP A 135 -29.49 11.16 -30.91
C ASP A 135 -29.08 10.95 -29.45
N LYS A 136 -30.02 10.54 -28.60
CA LYS A 136 -29.76 10.18 -27.20
C LYS A 136 -28.69 9.08 -27.14
N PRO A 137 -27.58 9.27 -26.42
CA PRO A 137 -26.54 8.25 -26.33
C PRO A 137 -27.02 6.98 -25.63
N ASP A 138 -26.84 5.83 -26.27
CA ASP A 138 -27.04 4.52 -25.65
C ASP A 138 -25.76 4.07 -24.92
N HIS A 139 -25.46 4.72 -23.80
CA HIS A 139 -24.27 4.41 -23.00
C HIS A 139 -24.50 4.67 -21.50
N PRO A 140 -24.15 3.75 -20.59
CA PRO A 140 -24.35 3.90 -19.14
C PRO A 140 -23.80 5.21 -18.56
N ASN A 141 -22.61 5.61 -19.00
CA ASN A 141 -21.94 6.83 -18.53
C ASN A 141 -22.67 8.12 -18.90
N TYR A 142 -23.60 8.12 -19.88
CA TYR A 142 -24.45 9.30 -20.11
C TYR A 142 -25.40 9.49 -18.90
N TYR A 143 -26.07 8.43 -18.47
CA TYR A 143 -26.98 8.48 -17.32
C TYR A 143 -26.23 8.76 -16.02
N LEU A 144 -25.14 8.02 -15.77
CA LEU A 144 -24.30 8.25 -14.59
C LEU A 144 -23.65 9.64 -14.60
N GLY A 145 -23.41 10.21 -15.78
CA GLY A 145 -22.79 11.53 -15.94
C GLY A 145 -23.63 12.63 -15.32
N MET A 146 -24.96 12.43 -15.27
CA MET A 146 -25.91 13.33 -14.63
C MET A 146 -25.58 13.59 -13.16
N ILE A 147 -25.09 12.57 -12.44
CA ILE A 147 -24.86 12.65 -10.98
C ILE A 147 -23.99 13.86 -10.61
N SER A 148 -22.85 14.02 -11.28
CA SER A 148 -21.93 15.14 -11.08
C SER A 148 -22.08 16.25 -12.11
N GLY A 149 -22.65 15.95 -13.28
CA GLY A 149 -22.76 16.86 -14.42
C GLY A 149 -24.00 17.75 -14.41
N ILE A 150 -25.06 17.41 -13.66
CA ILE A 150 -26.36 18.12 -13.71
C ILE A 150 -26.27 19.59 -13.30
N LEU A 151 -25.34 19.94 -12.41
CA LEU A 151 -25.09 21.34 -12.00
C LEU A 151 -24.02 22.01 -12.88
N GLY A 152 -23.19 21.24 -13.58
CA GLY A 152 -21.98 21.76 -14.24
C GLY A 152 -20.85 22.09 -13.24
N LEU A 153 -19.62 22.16 -13.74
CA LEU A 153 -18.40 22.25 -12.90
C LEU A 153 -18.25 23.55 -12.07
N PHE A 154 -19.05 24.59 -12.32
CA PHE A 154 -18.87 25.92 -11.72
C PHE A 154 -20.17 26.62 -11.28
N ASN A 155 -21.33 25.95 -11.35
CA ASN A 155 -22.59 26.57 -10.92
C ASN A 155 -22.84 26.30 -9.43
N SER A 156 -22.67 27.33 -8.60
CA SER A 156 -22.96 27.26 -7.17
C SER A 156 -24.38 27.71 -6.79
N GLU A 157 -25.17 28.19 -7.75
CA GLU A 157 -26.46 28.84 -7.49
C GLU A 157 -27.67 27.90 -7.64
N SER A 158 -27.60 26.90 -8.54
CA SER A 158 -28.69 25.94 -8.76
C SER A 158 -28.65 24.75 -7.80
N THR A 159 -29.83 24.20 -7.47
CA THR A 159 -29.93 22.93 -6.74
C THR A 159 -30.16 21.75 -7.68
N ILE A 160 -29.81 20.52 -7.26
CA ILE A 160 -30.12 19.29 -8.02
C ILE A 160 -31.63 19.24 -8.32
N GLU A 161 -32.44 19.56 -7.32
CA GLU A 161 -33.89 19.63 -7.42
C GLU A 161 -34.34 20.66 -8.48
N GLN A 162 -33.80 21.88 -8.45
CA GLN A 162 -34.13 22.89 -9.45
C GLN A 162 -33.69 22.45 -10.85
N ALA A 163 -32.50 21.87 -10.98
CA ALA A 163 -31.98 21.43 -12.26
C ALA A 163 -32.79 20.26 -12.87
N LEU A 164 -33.34 19.37 -12.04
CA LEU A 164 -34.28 18.33 -12.48
C LEU A 164 -35.61 18.95 -12.96
N ARG A 165 -36.11 19.98 -12.28
CA ARG A 165 -37.35 20.68 -12.68
C ARG A 165 -37.19 21.56 -13.92
N ASP A 166 -35.98 22.07 -14.16
CA ASP A 166 -35.65 22.85 -15.36
C ASP A 166 -35.63 21.96 -16.62
N GLU A 167 -35.44 20.65 -16.48
CA GLU A 167 -35.42 19.64 -17.55
C GLU A 167 -36.36 18.46 -17.22
N PRO A 168 -37.70 18.67 -17.23
CA PRO A 168 -38.67 17.69 -16.73
C PRO A 168 -38.68 16.36 -17.49
N GLU A 169 -38.17 16.31 -18.72
CA GLU A 169 -37.98 15.07 -19.48
C GLU A 169 -37.03 14.08 -18.78
N LEU A 170 -36.17 14.55 -17.86
CA LEU A 170 -35.29 13.68 -17.07
C LEU A 170 -36.09 12.75 -16.14
N PHE A 171 -37.32 13.13 -15.76
CA PHE A 171 -38.21 12.31 -14.95
C PHE A 171 -38.83 11.14 -15.74
N GLU A 172 -38.82 11.17 -17.07
CA GLU A 172 -39.44 10.13 -17.90
C GLU A 172 -38.58 8.86 -17.96
N ASP A 173 -37.26 8.99 -18.18
CA ASP A 173 -36.34 7.87 -18.39
C ASP A 173 -35.01 7.99 -17.61
N GLU A 174 -34.30 9.11 -17.73
CA GLU A 174 -32.92 9.28 -17.24
C GLU A 174 -32.73 9.03 -15.73
N VAL A 175 -33.63 9.55 -14.89
CA VAL A 175 -33.55 9.35 -13.43
C VAL A 175 -33.63 7.86 -13.08
N TRP A 176 -34.41 7.09 -13.81
CA TRP A 176 -34.60 5.65 -13.55
C TRP A 176 -33.34 4.86 -13.87
N LYS A 177 -32.56 5.27 -14.86
CA LYS A 177 -31.28 4.65 -15.22
C LYS A 177 -30.23 4.76 -14.13
N LEU A 178 -30.36 5.70 -13.19
CA LEU A 178 -29.49 5.78 -12.01
C LEU A 178 -29.66 4.59 -11.05
N PHE A 179 -30.76 3.85 -11.14
CA PHE A 179 -31.01 2.63 -10.36
C PHE A 179 -30.56 1.36 -11.10
N GLU A 180 -30.28 1.44 -12.39
CA GLU A 180 -29.84 0.31 -13.22
C GLU A 180 -28.31 0.21 -13.31
N TYR A 181 -27.59 1.31 -13.09
CA TYR A 181 -26.14 1.38 -13.22
C TYR A 181 -25.46 1.78 -11.91
N GLU A 182 -24.40 1.06 -11.56
CA GLU A 182 -23.69 1.22 -10.28
C GLU A 182 -22.92 2.55 -10.16
N GLY A 183 -22.30 2.98 -11.27
CA GLY A 183 -21.25 4.00 -11.25
C GLY A 183 -19.89 3.47 -10.79
N ALA A 184 -18.83 4.26 -11.01
CA ALA A 184 -17.46 3.89 -10.69
C ALA A 184 -16.66 5.07 -10.14
N GLY A 185 -15.59 4.77 -9.39
CA GLY A 185 -14.68 5.78 -8.84
C GLY A 185 -15.40 6.90 -8.08
N GLU A 186 -15.15 8.14 -8.48
CA GLU A 186 -15.71 9.34 -7.85
C GLU A 186 -17.19 9.61 -8.18
N ASN A 187 -17.71 9.07 -9.27
CA ASN A 187 -19.03 9.42 -9.80
C ASN A 187 -20.08 8.32 -9.58
N SER A 188 -20.67 8.32 -8.39
CA SER A 188 -21.81 7.46 -8.01
C SER A 188 -22.67 8.19 -6.97
N LEU A 189 -23.95 7.82 -6.84
CA LEU A 189 -24.89 8.45 -5.89
C LEU A 189 -24.34 8.44 -4.45
N ALA A 190 -23.82 7.28 -4.03
CA ALA A 190 -23.23 7.11 -2.71
C ALA A 190 -22.01 8.00 -2.47
N ASN A 191 -21.16 8.17 -3.49
CA ASN A 191 -19.96 9.00 -3.35
C ASN A 191 -20.29 10.49 -3.34
N TYR A 192 -21.16 10.91 -4.27
CA TYR A 192 -21.61 12.30 -4.37
C TYR A 192 -22.26 12.76 -3.05
N ASP A 193 -23.22 12.00 -2.51
CA ASP A 193 -23.93 12.38 -1.29
C ASP A 193 -23.06 12.38 -0.03
N ARG A 194 -21.98 11.59 -0.02
CA ARG A 194 -21.02 11.55 1.09
C ARG A 194 -20.11 12.77 1.12
N PHE A 195 -19.64 13.22 -0.05
CA PHE A 195 -18.64 14.28 -0.15
C PHE A 195 -19.23 15.66 -0.46
N SER A 196 -20.46 15.72 -0.96
CA SER A 196 -21.18 16.97 -1.14
C SER A 196 -21.53 17.60 0.20
N ARG A 197 -21.22 18.90 0.35
CA ARG A 197 -21.45 19.65 1.59
C ARG A 197 -22.88 20.18 1.72
N ASN A 198 -23.55 20.47 0.60
CA ASN A 198 -24.77 21.29 0.59
C ASN A 198 -25.98 20.65 -0.07
N GLN A 199 -25.80 19.65 -0.95
CA GLN A 199 -26.90 19.07 -1.73
C GLN A 199 -26.69 17.59 -1.94
N LYS A 200 -27.76 16.80 -1.83
CA LYS A 200 -27.73 15.36 -1.97
C LYS A 200 -28.79 14.91 -2.98
N TRP A 201 -28.42 13.93 -3.80
CA TRP A 201 -29.37 13.24 -4.68
C TRP A 201 -30.47 12.56 -3.88
N HIS A 202 -30.12 11.96 -2.72
CA HIS A 202 -31.09 11.36 -1.83
C HIS A 202 -32.23 12.32 -1.47
N ASP A 203 -31.90 13.55 -1.06
CA ASP A 203 -32.88 14.53 -0.61
C ASP A 203 -33.65 15.14 -1.79
N ALA A 204 -32.97 15.36 -2.93
CA ALA A 204 -33.60 15.88 -4.14
C ALA A 204 -34.66 14.94 -4.70
N LEU A 205 -34.38 13.63 -4.76
CA LEU A 205 -35.35 12.63 -5.24
C LEU A 205 -36.56 12.53 -4.31
N LEU A 206 -36.36 12.59 -2.98
CA LEU A 206 -37.48 12.61 -2.02
C LEU A 206 -38.32 13.88 -2.15
N SER A 207 -37.72 15.04 -2.42
CA SER A 207 -38.47 16.28 -2.68
C SER A 207 -39.35 16.16 -3.93
N CYS A 208 -38.83 15.54 -5.00
CA CYS A 208 -39.59 15.28 -6.23
C CYS A 208 -40.70 14.24 -6.03
N VAL A 209 -40.59 13.35 -5.03
CA VAL A 209 -41.71 12.48 -4.62
C VAL A 209 -42.78 13.28 -3.90
N GLN A 210 -42.39 14.16 -2.96
CA GLN A 210 -43.31 14.99 -2.19
C GLN A 210 -44.09 15.96 -3.06
N SER A 211 -43.45 16.48 -4.11
CA SER A 211 -44.03 17.44 -5.05
C SER A 211 -44.78 16.78 -6.22
N GLY A 212 -44.71 15.43 -6.32
CA GLY A 212 -45.52 14.62 -7.23
C GLY A 212 -44.94 14.40 -8.63
N GLU A 213 -43.71 14.86 -8.89
CA GLU A 213 -43.01 14.67 -10.16
C GLU A 213 -42.46 13.24 -10.33
N LEU A 214 -42.09 12.58 -9.23
CA LEU A 214 -41.62 11.18 -9.24
C LEU A 214 -42.62 10.24 -8.52
N PRO A 215 -43.07 9.16 -9.18
CA PRO A 215 -43.94 8.16 -8.57
C PRO A 215 -43.19 7.34 -7.50
N ARG A 216 -43.67 7.42 -6.24
CA ARG A 216 -43.08 6.76 -5.06
C ARG A 216 -43.03 5.24 -5.20
N ASP A 217 -44.11 4.64 -5.69
CA ASP A 217 -44.27 3.20 -5.90
C ASP A 217 -43.24 2.62 -6.89
N ARG A 218 -42.95 3.37 -7.97
CA ARG A 218 -41.89 3.00 -8.91
C ARG A 218 -40.51 3.08 -8.25
N LEU A 219 -40.23 4.11 -7.45
CA LEU A 219 -38.94 4.22 -6.74
C LEU A 219 -38.75 3.12 -5.68
N LEU A 220 -39.81 2.68 -5.00
CA LEU A 220 -39.77 1.53 -4.12
C LEU A 220 -39.36 0.26 -4.87
N THR A 221 -39.88 0.07 -6.08
CA THR A 221 -39.55 -1.07 -6.93
C THR A 221 -38.12 -0.99 -7.46
N CYS A 222 -37.74 0.16 -8.04
CA CYS A 222 -36.39 0.36 -8.61
C CYS A 222 -35.28 0.30 -7.56
N SER A 223 -35.53 0.75 -6.32
CA SER A 223 -34.54 0.63 -5.24
C SER A 223 -34.27 -0.82 -4.86
N LEU A 224 -35.28 -1.70 -4.93
CA LEU A 224 -35.08 -3.15 -4.76
C LEU A 224 -34.45 -3.80 -5.99
N ASP A 225 -34.79 -3.34 -7.21
CA ASP A 225 -34.13 -3.81 -8.44
C ASP A 225 -32.64 -3.50 -8.40
N ALA A 226 -32.26 -2.28 -8.00
CA ALA A 226 -30.88 -1.85 -7.84
C ALA A 226 -30.11 -2.74 -6.85
N LEU A 227 -30.73 -3.11 -5.73
CA LEU A 227 -30.12 -4.02 -4.76
C LEU A 227 -29.96 -5.45 -5.31
N ALA A 228 -30.86 -5.90 -6.18
CA ALA A 228 -30.79 -7.22 -6.81
C ALA A 228 -29.68 -7.31 -7.88
N LEU A 229 -29.19 -6.19 -8.40
CA LEU A 229 -28.04 -6.12 -9.32
C LEU A 229 -26.69 -6.36 -8.64
N ASP A 230 -26.68 -6.53 -7.32
CA ASP A 230 -25.49 -6.90 -6.53
C ASP A 230 -24.32 -5.91 -6.65
N PHE A 231 -24.63 -4.61 -6.63
CA PHE A 231 -23.64 -3.54 -6.58
C PHE A 231 -22.72 -3.65 -5.36
N ASN A 232 -21.54 -3.04 -5.45
CA ASN A 232 -20.57 -3.00 -4.35
C ASN A 232 -21.23 -2.53 -3.04
N HIS A 233 -20.85 -3.19 -1.93
CA HIS A 233 -21.42 -2.97 -0.60
C HIS A 233 -21.56 -1.49 -0.18
N TYR A 234 -20.60 -0.63 -0.56
CA TYR A 234 -20.64 0.80 -0.27
C TYR A 234 -21.77 1.52 -1.01
N ARG A 235 -21.97 1.20 -2.28
CA ARG A 235 -22.98 1.84 -3.14
C ARG A 235 -24.36 1.24 -2.92
N ALA A 236 -24.46 -0.07 -2.78
CA ALA A 236 -25.70 -0.76 -2.45
C ALA A 236 -26.35 -0.19 -1.16
N LYS A 237 -25.53 0.22 -0.18
CA LYS A 237 -26.00 0.86 1.05
C LYS A 237 -26.86 2.10 0.79
N TRP A 238 -26.54 2.89 -0.23
CA TRP A 238 -27.29 4.10 -0.57
C TRP A 238 -28.73 3.74 -0.99
N PHE A 239 -28.90 2.72 -1.84
CA PHE A 239 -30.22 2.27 -2.30
C PHE A 239 -31.08 1.67 -1.18
N ALA A 240 -30.48 0.91 -0.26
CA ALA A 240 -31.19 0.37 0.90
C ALA A 240 -31.70 1.49 1.83
N ASN A 241 -30.86 2.51 2.09
CA ASN A 241 -31.28 3.66 2.89
C ASN A 241 -32.37 4.47 2.18
N PHE A 242 -32.25 4.65 0.87
CA PHE A 242 -33.25 5.35 0.07
C PHE A 242 -34.59 4.61 0.07
N HIS A 243 -34.59 3.28 -0.05
CA HIS A 243 -35.79 2.45 0.08
C HIS A 243 -36.47 2.65 1.43
N ASP A 244 -35.71 2.70 2.53
CA ASP A 244 -36.26 2.96 3.87
C ASP A 244 -36.83 4.38 3.99
N ALA A 245 -36.18 5.37 3.38
CA ALA A 245 -36.62 6.76 3.40
C ALA A 245 -37.91 7.01 2.59
N LEU A 246 -38.27 6.11 1.67
CA LEU A 246 -39.56 6.12 0.98
C LEU A 246 -40.71 5.61 1.87
N GLU A 247 -40.42 5.10 3.07
CA GLU A 247 -41.39 4.63 4.07
C GLU A 247 -42.41 3.61 3.50
N PRO A 248 -41.97 2.43 3.02
CA PRO A 248 -42.88 1.40 2.51
C PRO A 248 -43.87 0.99 3.60
N SER A 249 -45.15 1.02 3.28
CA SER A 249 -46.24 0.65 4.18
C SER A 249 -46.19 -0.83 4.54
N ALA A 250 -46.99 -1.23 5.55
CA ALA A 250 -47.05 -2.63 5.94
C ALA A 250 -47.52 -3.54 4.80
N ASP A 251 -48.46 -3.08 3.98
CA ASP A 251 -49.01 -3.85 2.85
C ASP A 251 -47.98 -3.98 1.72
N GLU A 252 -47.32 -2.88 1.35
CA GLU A 252 -46.23 -2.87 0.36
C GLU A 252 -45.06 -3.78 0.81
N GLN A 253 -44.69 -3.76 2.08
CA GLN A 253 -43.68 -4.69 2.61
C GLN A 253 -44.11 -6.16 2.48
N ARG A 254 -45.41 -6.48 2.56
CA ARG A 254 -45.89 -7.85 2.30
C ARG A 254 -45.78 -8.19 0.81
N GLU A 255 -46.09 -7.26 -0.08
CA GLU A 255 -45.95 -7.46 -1.53
C GLU A 255 -44.48 -7.67 -1.93
N PHE A 256 -43.54 -6.99 -1.27
CA PHE A 256 -42.10 -7.15 -1.50
C PHE A 256 -41.44 -8.30 -0.72
N ALA A 257 -42.22 -9.13 -0.01
CA ALA A 257 -41.69 -10.17 0.87
C ALA A 257 -40.72 -11.14 0.16
N GLU A 258 -41.06 -11.58 -1.05
CA GLU A 258 -40.19 -12.46 -1.85
C GLU A 258 -38.90 -11.76 -2.28
N ARG A 259 -38.98 -10.47 -2.64
CA ARG A 259 -37.81 -9.67 -3.02
C ARG A 259 -36.84 -9.49 -1.85
N TYR A 260 -37.36 -9.24 -0.64
CA TYR A 260 -36.53 -9.18 0.56
C TYR A 260 -35.86 -10.52 0.88
N LEU A 261 -36.53 -11.65 0.63
CA LEU A 261 -35.93 -12.98 0.80
C LEU A 261 -34.80 -13.22 -0.21
N GLN A 262 -35.00 -12.87 -1.49
CA GLN A 262 -33.96 -12.99 -2.52
C GLN A 262 -32.70 -12.19 -2.17
N LEU A 263 -32.86 -10.99 -1.60
CA LEU A 263 -31.74 -10.13 -1.18
C LEU A 263 -30.91 -10.69 -0.02
N LEU A 264 -31.34 -11.78 0.62
CA LEU A 264 -30.52 -12.49 1.62
C LEU A 264 -29.33 -13.24 1.00
N GLY A 265 -29.37 -13.54 -0.30
CA GLY A 265 -28.26 -14.12 -1.06
C GLY A 265 -27.31 -13.08 -1.67
N ASN A 266 -27.47 -11.80 -1.34
CA ASN A 266 -26.64 -10.72 -1.87
C ASN A 266 -25.19 -10.81 -1.37
N SER A 267 -24.20 -10.44 -2.19
CA SER A 267 -22.79 -10.54 -1.82
C SER A 267 -22.35 -9.47 -0.80
N ALA A 268 -23.11 -8.37 -0.66
CA ALA A 268 -22.82 -7.29 0.27
C ALA A 268 -23.39 -7.56 1.69
N PRO A 269 -22.54 -7.70 2.73
CA PRO A 269 -23.00 -8.09 4.08
C PRO A 269 -23.99 -7.12 4.75
N ASN A 270 -23.88 -5.82 4.46
CA ASN A 270 -24.80 -4.81 4.96
C ASN A 270 -26.20 -4.94 4.34
N ILE A 271 -26.30 -5.41 3.09
CA ILE A 271 -27.58 -5.63 2.41
C ILE A 271 -28.24 -6.89 2.94
N VAL A 272 -27.49 -7.98 3.13
CA VAL A 272 -28.00 -9.18 3.81
C VAL A 272 -28.55 -8.82 5.19
N THR A 273 -27.82 -8.00 5.96
CA THR A 273 -28.29 -7.53 7.28
C THR A 273 -29.57 -6.70 7.19
N TRP A 274 -29.64 -5.78 6.23
CA TRP A 274 -30.82 -4.94 6.01
C TRP A 274 -32.04 -5.77 5.60
N ALA A 275 -31.90 -6.66 4.61
CA ALA A 275 -32.95 -7.56 4.13
C ALA A 275 -33.43 -8.50 5.23
N PHE A 276 -32.51 -9.04 6.04
CA PHE A 276 -32.86 -9.89 7.18
C PHE A 276 -33.75 -9.18 8.19
N ASN A 277 -33.51 -7.88 8.47
CA ASN A 277 -34.37 -7.12 9.39
C ASN A 277 -35.79 -6.92 8.82
N LYS A 278 -35.93 -6.77 7.50
CA LYS A 278 -37.25 -6.71 6.82
C LYS A 278 -37.96 -8.06 6.91
N VAL A 279 -37.28 -9.14 6.54
CA VAL A 279 -37.78 -10.52 6.64
C VAL A 279 -38.16 -10.87 8.08
N GLU A 280 -37.37 -10.48 9.07
CA GLU A 280 -37.66 -10.72 10.48
C GLU A 280 -38.96 -10.01 10.91
N THR A 281 -39.17 -8.78 10.44
CA THR A 281 -40.39 -8.02 10.73
C THR A 281 -41.63 -8.68 10.12
N LEU A 282 -41.52 -9.20 8.89
CA LEU A 282 -42.59 -9.93 8.20
C LEU A 282 -42.89 -11.28 8.85
N SER A 283 -41.85 -12.03 9.24
CA SER A 283 -41.96 -13.30 9.98
C SER A 283 -42.68 -13.10 11.32
N LYS A 284 -42.33 -12.07 12.11
CA LYS A 284 -43.00 -11.76 13.38
C LYS A 284 -44.50 -11.44 13.22
N LYS A 285 -44.92 -10.98 12.04
CA LYS A 285 -46.32 -10.70 11.69
C LYS A 285 -47.03 -11.90 11.03
N ASN A 286 -46.38 -13.07 10.98
CA ASN A 286 -46.88 -14.30 10.34
C ASN A 286 -47.27 -14.09 8.86
N VAL A 287 -46.53 -13.22 8.14
CA VAL A 287 -46.75 -12.98 6.70
C VAL A 287 -46.09 -14.06 5.84
N LEU A 288 -44.95 -14.58 6.28
CA LEU A 288 -44.18 -15.62 5.60
C LEU A 288 -44.54 -16.99 6.19
N GLY A 289 -44.82 -17.98 5.35
CA GLY A 289 -44.98 -19.37 5.80
C GLY A 289 -43.63 -19.98 6.24
N GLY A 290 -43.64 -20.94 7.18
CA GLY A 290 -42.42 -21.51 7.74
C GLY A 290 -41.46 -22.07 6.69
N ARG A 291 -41.99 -22.77 5.67
CA ARG A 291 -41.16 -23.30 4.58
C ARG A 291 -40.48 -22.21 3.75
N GLN A 292 -41.24 -21.18 3.37
CA GLN A 292 -40.74 -20.04 2.61
C GLN A 292 -39.65 -19.28 3.39
N LEU A 293 -39.82 -19.14 4.71
CA LEU A 293 -38.84 -18.51 5.58
C LEU A 293 -37.55 -19.34 5.72
N ILE A 294 -37.68 -20.67 5.90
CA ILE A 294 -36.52 -21.56 6.03
C ILE A 294 -35.70 -21.55 4.75
N ASP A 295 -36.34 -21.74 3.60
CA ASP A 295 -35.63 -21.82 2.32
C ASP A 295 -34.97 -20.46 1.96
N GLY A 296 -35.64 -19.34 2.23
CA GLY A 296 -35.05 -18.01 1.98
C GLY A 296 -33.92 -17.63 2.95
N LEU A 297 -33.84 -18.21 4.14
CA LEU A 297 -32.77 -17.94 5.11
C LEU A 297 -31.50 -18.78 4.88
N ARG A 298 -31.52 -19.80 4.02
CA ARG A 298 -30.36 -20.66 3.77
C ARG A 298 -29.08 -19.90 3.37
N PRO A 299 -29.12 -18.91 2.44
CA PRO A 299 -27.90 -18.18 2.06
C PRO A 299 -27.25 -17.43 3.23
N VAL A 300 -28.04 -17.03 4.23
CA VAL A 300 -27.53 -16.33 5.43
C VAL A 300 -26.67 -17.24 6.29
N LEU A 301 -26.88 -18.56 6.25
CA LEU A 301 -26.17 -19.51 7.10
C LEU A 301 -24.69 -19.66 6.74
N GLU A 302 -24.32 -19.34 5.51
CA GLU A 302 -22.95 -19.38 4.99
C GLU A 302 -22.23 -18.03 5.15
N ALA A 303 -22.92 -16.99 5.62
CA ALA A 303 -22.31 -15.69 5.83
C ALA A 303 -21.32 -15.71 7.00
N LYS A 304 -20.15 -15.06 6.84
CA LYS A 304 -19.12 -14.96 7.90
C LYS A 304 -19.58 -14.22 9.18
N ALA A 305 -20.67 -13.45 9.10
CA ALA A 305 -21.10 -12.57 10.17
C ALA A 305 -21.86 -13.34 11.27
N LYS A 306 -21.16 -13.82 12.31
CA LYS A 306 -21.75 -14.65 13.39
C LYS A 306 -23.11 -14.19 13.95
N GLY A 307 -23.31 -12.88 14.10
CA GLY A 307 -24.51 -12.32 14.73
C GLY A 307 -25.78 -12.52 13.91
N ILE A 308 -25.69 -12.46 12.59
CA ILE A 308 -26.86 -12.64 11.71
C ILE A 308 -27.17 -14.12 11.53
N VAL A 309 -26.15 -14.97 11.39
CA VAL A 309 -26.29 -16.42 11.27
C VAL A 309 -27.02 -16.99 12.48
N LYS A 310 -26.62 -16.61 13.70
CA LYS A 310 -27.30 -17.07 14.92
C LYS A 310 -28.77 -16.63 14.98
N LYS A 311 -29.09 -15.41 14.55
CA LYS A 311 -30.48 -14.95 14.47
C LYS A 311 -31.27 -15.72 13.41
N ALA A 312 -30.66 -16.03 12.27
CA ALA A 312 -31.28 -16.84 11.22
C ALA A 312 -31.59 -18.25 11.74
N LEU A 313 -30.63 -18.92 12.39
CA LEU A 313 -30.82 -20.23 13.02
C LEU A 313 -31.95 -20.21 14.06
N GLN A 314 -32.04 -19.17 14.89
CA GLN A 314 -33.15 -19.00 15.84
C GLN A 314 -34.51 -18.88 15.13
N ARG A 315 -34.57 -18.18 13.99
CA ARG A 315 -35.81 -18.03 13.20
C ARG A 315 -36.18 -19.32 12.47
N ILE A 316 -35.20 -20.02 11.89
CA ILE A 316 -35.36 -21.34 11.26
C ILE A 316 -35.89 -22.34 12.29
N SER A 317 -35.30 -22.40 13.48
CA SER A 317 -35.74 -23.30 14.55
C SER A 317 -37.18 -22.99 15.00
N LYS A 318 -37.56 -21.71 15.09
CA LYS A 318 -38.94 -21.34 15.40
C LYS A 318 -39.92 -21.74 14.29
N ALA A 319 -39.55 -21.56 13.03
CA ALA A 319 -40.37 -21.97 11.88
C ALA A 319 -40.54 -23.50 11.79
N GLY A 320 -39.55 -24.27 12.26
CA GLY A 320 -39.61 -25.73 12.34
C GLY A 320 -40.76 -26.26 13.22
N GLN A 321 -41.32 -25.44 14.10
CA GLN A 321 -42.44 -25.81 15.00
C GLN A 321 -43.80 -25.94 14.27
N GLU A 322 -43.93 -25.46 13.04
CA GLU A 322 -45.23 -25.37 12.36
C GLU A 322 -45.80 -26.75 12.00
N ASN A 323 -44.97 -27.63 11.42
CA ASN A 323 -45.33 -28.99 11.04
C ASN A 323 -44.07 -29.85 10.77
N VAL A 324 -44.29 -31.12 10.46
CA VAL A 324 -43.21 -32.09 10.21
C VAL A 324 -42.32 -31.70 9.02
N ASP A 325 -42.91 -31.20 7.92
CA ASP A 325 -42.12 -30.77 6.75
C ASP A 325 -41.18 -29.61 7.10
N THR A 326 -41.67 -28.62 7.85
CA THR A 326 -40.84 -27.49 8.30
C THR A 326 -39.79 -27.90 9.32
N ALA A 327 -40.05 -28.91 10.17
CA ALA A 327 -39.05 -29.45 11.10
C ALA A 327 -37.88 -30.10 10.33
N HIS A 328 -38.19 -30.93 9.33
CA HIS A 328 -37.19 -31.57 8.46
C HIS A 328 -36.41 -30.53 7.64
N ALA A 329 -37.08 -29.49 7.15
CA ALA A 329 -36.43 -28.40 6.44
C ALA A 329 -35.47 -27.60 7.33
N ALA A 330 -35.87 -27.34 8.58
CA ALA A 330 -35.09 -26.57 9.54
C ALA A 330 -33.80 -27.28 9.95
N SER A 331 -33.89 -28.58 10.28
CA SER A 331 -32.70 -29.38 10.64
C SER A 331 -31.73 -29.52 9.46
N ARG A 332 -32.23 -29.76 8.25
CA ARG A 332 -31.39 -29.81 7.04
C ARG A 332 -30.73 -28.48 6.70
N ALA A 333 -31.42 -27.36 6.87
CA ALA A 333 -30.82 -26.04 6.64
C ALA A 333 -29.66 -25.78 7.62
N ALA A 334 -29.78 -26.20 8.88
CA ALA A 334 -28.76 -25.95 9.90
C ALA A 334 -27.41 -26.65 9.65
N ILE A 335 -27.36 -27.70 8.82
CA ILE A 335 -26.12 -28.45 8.53
C ILE A 335 -25.01 -27.53 8.00
N SER A 336 -25.31 -26.64 7.05
CA SER A 336 -24.27 -25.80 6.42
C SER A 336 -23.58 -24.86 7.42
N ALA A 337 -24.29 -24.45 8.48
CA ALA A 337 -23.73 -23.60 9.53
C ALA A 337 -22.71 -24.31 10.44
N LEU A 338 -22.58 -25.65 10.37
CA LEU A 338 -21.54 -26.40 11.08
C LEU A 338 -20.13 -26.15 10.54
N ALA A 339 -20.00 -25.74 9.28
CA ALA A 339 -18.70 -25.35 8.70
C ALA A 339 -18.26 -23.91 9.05
N HIS A 340 -19.05 -23.16 9.83
CA HIS A 340 -18.71 -21.77 10.15
C HIS A 340 -17.47 -21.70 11.07
N GLU A 341 -16.55 -20.76 10.81
CA GLU A 341 -15.30 -20.55 11.57
C GLU A 341 -15.47 -20.24 13.08
N GLN A 342 -16.71 -20.01 13.55
CA GLN A 342 -16.98 -19.54 14.90
C GLN A 342 -17.70 -20.64 15.70
N PRO A 343 -17.11 -21.16 16.78
CA PRO A 343 -17.72 -22.23 17.59
C PRO A 343 -19.13 -21.88 18.10
N ASP A 344 -19.38 -20.62 18.45
CA ASP A 344 -20.69 -20.12 18.91
C ASP A 344 -21.82 -20.24 17.87
N VAL A 345 -21.48 -20.26 16.58
CA VAL A 345 -22.43 -20.44 15.46
C VAL A 345 -22.71 -21.92 15.27
N GLN A 346 -21.66 -22.74 15.23
CA GLN A 346 -21.76 -24.20 15.17
C GLN A 346 -22.60 -24.75 16.33
N ALA A 347 -22.42 -24.21 17.55
CA ALA A 347 -23.22 -24.59 18.71
C ALA A 347 -24.72 -24.26 18.52
N ALA A 348 -25.04 -23.11 17.94
CA ALA A 348 -26.42 -22.73 17.65
C ALA A 348 -27.03 -23.60 16.54
N ALA A 349 -26.22 -24.04 15.56
CA ALA A 349 -26.65 -24.97 14.52
C ALA A 349 -26.97 -26.35 15.13
N MET A 350 -26.12 -26.83 16.04
CA MET A 350 -26.35 -28.04 16.83
C MET A 350 -27.66 -27.96 17.63
N ASP A 351 -27.99 -26.82 18.24
CA ASP A 351 -29.26 -26.65 18.96
C ASP A 351 -30.48 -26.88 18.02
N VAL A 352 -30.40 -26.45 16.76
CA VAL A 352 -31.47 -26.66 15.76
C VAL A 352 -31.55 -28.14 15.36
N ILE A 353 -30.40 -28.77 15.12
CA ILE A 353 -30.31 -30.19 14.74
C ILE A 353 -30.84 -31.09 15.86
N GLU A 354 -30.48 -30.82 17.12
CA GLU A 354 -31.00 -31.55 18.27
C GLU A 354 -32.51 -31.39 18.46
N SER A 355 -33.05 -30.22 18.11
CA SER A 355 -34.47 -29.93 18.25
C SER A 355 -35.32 -30.60 17.17
N TRP A 356 -34.83 -30.69 15.93
CA TRP A 356 -35.65 -31.03 14.75
C TRP A 356 -35.07 -32.11 13.83
N GLY A 357 -33.88 -32.64 14.11
CA GLY A 357 -33.26 -33.71 13.31
C GLY A 357 -33.88 -35.08 13.58
N ASP A 358 -33.92 -35.93 12.56
CA ASP A 358 -34.36 -37.33 12.68
C ASP A 358 -33.15 -38.25 12.59
N ALA A 359 -32.80 -38.89 13.70
CA ALA A 359 -31.69 -39.86 13.76
C ALA A 359 -31.97 -41.16 12.98
N ASN A 360 -33.21 -41.37 12.51
CA ASN A 360 -33.57 -42.53 11.66
C ASN A 360 -33.47 -42.21 10.16
N ASP A 361 -33.32 -40.93 9.78
CA ASP A 361 -33.10 -40.52 8.38
C ASP A 361 -31.61 -40.75 8.03
N GLN A 362 -31.33 -41.88 7.38
CA GLN A 362 -29.95 -42.26 7.04
C GLN A 362 -29.25 -41.25 6.12
N ASP A 363 -29.99 -40.58 5.24
CA ASP A 363 -29.44 -39.56 4.35
C ASP A 363 -29.06 -38.30 5.15
N PHE A 364 -29.88 -37.92 6.14
CA PHE A 364 -29.59 -36.82 7.06
C PHE A 364 -28.38 -37.11 7.94
N VAL A 365 -28.32 -38.32 8.54
CA VAL A 365 -27.20 -38.77 9.38
C VAL A 365 -25.90 -38.83 8.58
N SER A 366 -25.94 -39.34 7.33
CA SER A 366 -24.77 -39.38 6.45
C SER A 366 -24.23 -37.97 6.17
N GLN A 367 -25.10 -37.01 5.79
CA GLN A 367 -24.68 -35.62 5.55
C GLN A 367 -24.08 -34.97 6.81
N LEU A 368 -24.65 -35.25 7.97
CA LEU A 368 -24.19 -34.68 9.23
C LEU A 368 -22.83 -35.26 9.69
N SER A 369 -22.55 -36.53 9.36
CA SER A 369 -21.28 -37.19 9.72
C SER A 369 -20.04 -36.57 9.05
N GLU A 370 -20.21 -35.96 7.87
CA GLU A 370 -19.12 -35.27 7.14
C GLU A 370 -18.56 -34.05 7.89
N TYR A 371 -19.30 -33.53 8.87
CA TYR A 371 -18.91 -32.33 9.62
C TYR A 371 -18.24 -32.65 10.97
N VAL A 372 -18.07 -33.92 11.34
CA VAL A 372 -17.44 -34.32 12.62
C VAL A 372 -16.05 -33.73 12.78
N ASP A 373 -15.22 -33.80 11.73
CA ASP A 373 -13.85 -33.27 11.76
C ASP A 373 -13.77 -31.78 11.42
N VAL A 374 -14.89 -31.18 10.98
CA VAL A 374 -14.98 -29.76 10.58
C VAL A 374 -15.40 -28.86 11.74
N VAL A 375 -16.24 -29.36 12.66
CA VAL A 375 -16.68 -28.58 13.83
C VAL A 375 -15.55 -28.41 14.84
N ALA A 376 -15.64 -27.34 15.64
CA ALA A 376 -14.67 -27.02 16.68
C ALA A 376 -14.52 -28.19 17.68
N PRO A 377 -13.31 -28.42 18.25
CA PRO A 377 -13.06 -29.52 19.18
C PRO A 377 -14.04 -29.60 20.35
N SER A 378 -14.52 -28.44 20.83
CA SER A 378 -15.50 -28.34 21.91
C SER A 378 -16.89 -28.91 21.56
N LEU A 379 -17.21 -29.07 20.27
CA LEU A 379 -18.51 -29.54 19.76
C LEU A 379 -18.45 -30.94 19.13
N GLN A 380 -17.25 -31.45 18.80
CA GLN A 380 -17.09 -32.79 18.21
C GLN A 380 -17.75 -33.89 19.06
N LYS A 381 -17.55 -33.85 20.38
CA LYS A 381 -18.18 -34.80 21.31
C LYS A 381 -19.72 -34.71 21.28
N ARG A 382 -20.24 -33.49 21.16
CA ARG A 382 -21.68 -33.22 21.11
C ARG A 382 -22.31 -33.79 19.84
N LEU A 383 -21.68 -33.56 18.69
CA LEU A 383 -22.12 -34.07 17.39
C LEU A 383 -22.01 -35.61 17.29
N THR A 384 -20.88 -36.17 17.71
CA THR A 384 -20.63 -37.62 17.71
C THR A 384 -21.61 -38.37 18.61
N SER A 385 -21.92 -37.81 19.78
CA SER A 385 -22.95 -38.35 20.68
C SER A 385 -24.35 -38.31 20.07
N TRP A 386 -24.67 -37.30 19.26
CA TRP A 386 -25.97 -37.19 18.59
C TRP A 386 -26.10 -38.21 17.44
N LEU A 387 -25.01 -38.44 16.69
CA LEU A 387 -24.93 -39.44 15.63
C LEU A 387 -24.99 -40.90 16.13
N GLY A 388 -24.96 -41.13 17.44
CA GLY A 388 -24.98 -42.46 18.04
C GLY A 388 -23.66 -43.22 17.91
N SER A 389 -22.61 -42.58 17.39
CA SER A 389 -21.26 -43.13 17.31
C SER A 389 -20.53 -42.82 18.62
N THR A 390 -20.16 -43.85 19.36
CA THR A 390 -19.14 -43.69 20.41
C THR A 390 -17.79 -43.70 19.68
N PRO A 391 -16.82 -42.81 19.95
CA PRO A 391 -15.56 -42.83 19.22
C PRO A 391 -14.79 -44.10 19.55
N ASP A 392 -14.55 -44.94 18.53
CA ASP A 392 -13.50 -45.97 18.60
C ASP A 392 -12.18 -45.29 18.22
N LEU A 393 -11.42 -44.89 19.24
CA LEU A 393 -10.07 -44.32 19.12
C LEU A 393 -9.05 -45.45 18.88
N SER A 394 -9.22 -46.23 17.81
CA SER A 394 -8.24 -47.27 17.47
C SER A 394 -8.17 -47.59 15.97
N ALA A 395 -7.70 -46.65 15.15
CA ALA A 395 -6.85 -46.93 13.99
C ALA A 395 -6.52 -45.63 13.23
N GLY A 396 -5.23 -45.28 13.19
CA GLY A 396 -4.71 -44.18 12.37
C GLY A 396 -3.44 -43.55 12.94
N ASP A 397 -2.35 -44.33 12.92
CA ASP A 397 -0.93 -43.94 12.88
C ASP A 397 -0.37 -42.85 13.83
N ASP A 398 0.37 -43.35 14.83
CA ASP A 398 1.64 -42.84 15.36
C ASP A 398 1.83 -41.32 15.52
N ALA A 399 1.22 -40.78 16.58
CA ALA A 399 1.94 -39.93 17.54
C ALA A 399 1.17 -39.92 18.89
N SER A 400 1.65 -40.71 19.84
CA SER A 400 1.38 -40.46 21.26
C SER A 400 1.78 -39.02 21.59
N PRO A 401 1.05 -38.24 22.42
CA PRO A 401 1.57 -37.02 23.02
C PRO A 401 2.58 -37.44 24.11
N ASP A 402 3.68 -38.03 23.66
CA ASP A 402 4.82 -38.37 24.48
C ASP A 402 5.40 -37.07 25.05
N ALA A 403 5.81 -37.15 26.31
CA ALA A 403 6.58 -36.14 27.01
C ALA A 403 7.54 -35.43 26.04
N ALA A 404 7.35 -34.13 25.86
CA ALA A 404 8.27 -33.31 25.08
C ALA A 404 9.70 -33.65 25.51
N LYS A 405 10.52 -34.15 24.57
CA LYS A 405 11.92 -34.45 24.85
C LYS A 405 12.52 -33.20 25.49
N ALA A 406 13.14 -33.38 26.66
CA ALA A 406 13.89 -32.30 27.29
C ALA A 406 14.88 -31.73 26.27
N PHE A 407 14.99 -30.39 26.21
CA PHE A 407 15.96 -29.74 25.34
C PHE A 407 17.37 -30.24 25.68
N ASP A 408 18.08 -30.73 24.66
CA ASP A 408 19.43 -31.26 24.84
C ASP A 408 20.45 -30.13 24.78
N ILE A 409 20.84 -29.63 25.95
CA ILE A 409 21.85 -28.57 26.12
C ILE A 409 23.18 -28.93 25.42
N SER A 410 23.48 -30.21 25.19
CA SER A 410 24.72 -30.60 24.51
C SER A 410 24.82 -30.12 23.06
N GLN A 411 23.69 -29.80 22.41
CA GLN A 411 23.64 -29.21 21.07
C GLN A 411 24.26 -27.80 21.01
N LEU A 412 24.38 -27.11 22.14
CA LEU A 412 24.96 -25.77 22.22
C LEU A 412 26.50 -25.76 22.27
N ARG A 413 27.14 -26.92 22.44
CA ARG A 413 28.60 -27.01 22.70
C ARG A 413 29.46 -26.47 21.57
N ASP A 414 29.01 -26.61 20.33
CA ASP A 414 29.76 -26.25 19.13
C ASP A 414 29.38 -24.85 18.59
N ILE A 415 28.48 -24.14 19.29
CA ILE A 415 28.08 -22.77 18.95
C ILE A 415 29.01 -21.78 19.65
N ASP A 416 29.43 -20.73 18.94
CA ASP A 416 30.25 -19.66 19.51
C ASP A 416 29.55 -19.03 20.74
N PRO A 417 30.22 -18.96 21.91
CA PRO A 417 29.67 -18.31 23.10
C PRO A 417 29.13 -16.89 22.84
N GLN A 418 29.76 -16.10 21.97
CA GLN A 418 29.26 -14.77 21.64
C GLN A 418 27.89 -14.84 20.95
N GLN A 419 27.67 -15.84 20.09
CA GLN A 419 26.38 -16.03 19.43
C GLN A 419 25.29 -16.49 20.40
N LEU A 420 25.64 -17.35 21.37
CA LEU A 420 24.71 -17.74 22.43
C LEU A 420 24.21 -16.53 23.24
N GLU A 421 25.12 -15.59 23.54
CA GLU A 421 24.78 -14.33 24.23
C GLU A 421 23.92 -13.41 23.35
N LEU A 422 24.29 -13.19 22.08
CA LEU A 422 23.52 -12.35 21.15
C LEU A 422 22.08 -12.85 20.99
N PHE A 423 21.88 -14.17 20.97
CA PHE A 423 20.56 -14.78 20.85
C PHE A 423 19.83 -14.99 22.18
N ARG A 424 20.47 -14.63 23.30
CA ARG A 424 19.95 -14.71 24.68
C ARG A 424 19.51 -16.11 25.10
N ILE A 425 20.23 -17.13 24.62
CA ILE A 425 20.00 -18.52 25.02
C ILE A 425 20.24 -18.73 26.53
N PRO A 426 21.30 -18.16 27.15
CA PRO A 426 21.51 -18.29 28.61
C PRO A 426 20.31 -17.80 29.43
N ASP A 427 19.73 -16.65 29.08
CA ASP A 427 18.55 -16.08 29.76
C ASP A 427 17.35 -17.04 29.66
N MET A 428 17.11 -17.62 28.50
CA MET A 428 16.01 -18.59 28.30
C MET A 428 16.19 -19.86 29.12
N ILE A 429 17.43 -20.36 29.26
CA ILE A 429 17.76 -21.51 30.11
C ILE A 429 17.50 -21.16 31.58
N GLU A 430 17.90 -19.97 32.03
CA GLU A 430 17.64 -19.51 33.40
C GLU A 430 16.14 -19.42 33.68
N SER A 431 15.37 -18.80 32.78
CA SER A 431 13.90 -18.69 32.93
C SER A 431 13.24 -20.07 32.98
N GLN A 432 13.68 -21.01 32.13
CA GLN A 432 13.21 -22.39 32.17
C GLN A 432 13.51 -23.07 33.53
N GLN A 433 14.72 -22.94 34.06
CA GLN A 433 15.11 -23.52 35.35
C GLN A 433 14.28 -22.96 36.53
N GLN A 434 13.80 -21.74 36.39
CA GLN A 434 12.93 -21.07 37.37
C GLN A 434 11.44 -21.32 37.12
N GLY A 435 11.09 -22.11 36.10
CA GLY A 435 9.70 -22.40 35.73
C GLY A 435 8.94 -21.22 35.10
N ARG A 436 9.67 -20.22 34.60
CA ARG A 436 9.12 -19.02 33.96
C ARG A 436 9.10 -19.18 32.43
N VAL A 437 8.01 -18.75 31.79
CA VAL A 437 7.90 -18.69 30.33
C VAL A 437 8.28 -17.29 29.89
N GLU A 438 9.57 -17.06 29.66
CA GLU A 438 10.12 -15.78 29.23
C GLU A 438 10.97 -16.00 27.97
N ILE A 439 10.54 -15.40 26.86
CA ILE A 439 11.16 -15.55 25.55
C ILE A 439 11.57 -14.15 25.08
N PRO A 440 12.80 -13.72 25.39
CA PRO A 440 13.30 -12.41 24.99
C PRO A 440 13.66 -12.37 23.50
N ALA A 441 13.70 -11.16 22.94
CA ALA A 441 14.30 -10.90 21.63
C ALA A 441 15.83 -11.00 21.70
N ALA A 442 16.45 -11.48 20.62
CA ALA A 442 17.89 -11.45 20.44
C ALA A 442 18.39 -9.99 20.45
N SER A 443 19.61 -9.78 20.95
CA SER A 443 20.24 -8.49 21.14
C SER A 443 21.50 -8.38 20.29
N PHE A 444 21.33 -8.03 19.01
CA PHE A 444 22.42 -7.72 18.09
C PHE A 444 22.12 -6.43 17.33
N ASP A 445 23.18 -5.74 16.86
CA ASP A 445 23.04 -4.45 16.17
C ASP A 445 23.15 -4.53 14.64
N GLY A 446 23.37 -5.75 14.13
CA GLY A 446 23.49 -6.03 12.70
C GLY A 446 24.92 -5.95 12.16
N THR A 447 25.89 -5.51 12.95
CA THR A 447 27.32 -5.60 12.65
C THR A 447 27.99 -6.81 13.30
N ASP A 448 27.36 -7.41 14.31
CA ASP A 448 27.84 -8.59 15.04
C ASP A 448 27.67 -9.92 14.27
N ILE A 449 26.86 -9.93 13.21
CA ILE A 449 26.49 -11.15 12.47
C ILE A 449 27.01 -11.05 11.02
N PRO A 450 27.69 -12.10 10.50
CA PRO A 450 28.16 -12.13 9.11
C PRO A 450 27.02 -11.89 8.10
N ARG A 451 27.30 -11.11 7.06
CA ARG A 451 26.36 -10.68 6.02
C ARG A 451 26.57 -11.36 4.67
N LEU A 452 27.78 -11.84 4.41
CA LEU A 452 28.17 -12.43 3.14
C LEU A 452 27.90 -13.94 3.17
N ASP A 453 27.06 -14.39 2.23
CA ASP A 453 26.81 -15.80 1.96
C ASP A 453 27.29 -16.12 0.54
N SER A 454 28.19 -17.10 0.43
CA SER A 454 28.73 -17.55 -0.87
C SER A 454 27.65 -17.96 -1.88
N GLN A 455 26.48 -18.42 -1.43
CA GLN A 455 25.35 -18.78 -2.30
C GLN A 455 24.61 -17.55 -2.84
N GLN A 456 24.77 -16.39 -2.20
CA GLN A 456 24.16 -15.12 -2.59
C GLN A 456 25.11 -14.24 -3.40
N ARG A 457 26.21 -14.77 -3.94
CA ARG A 457 27.16 -14.00 -4.74
C ARG A 457 26.53 -13.56 -6.07
N VAL A 458 26.62 -12.28 -6.38
CA VAL A 458 26.11 -11.69 -7.63
C VAL A 458 27.11 -11.95 -8.74
N THR A 459 26.61 -12.45 -9.88
CA THR A 459 27.42 -12.65 -11.09
C THR A 459 27.43 -11.37 -11.93
N PRO A 460 28.59 -10.72 -12.15
CA PRO A 460 28.67 -9.52 -12.98
C PRO A 460 28.43 -9.87 -14.45
N ILE A 461 27.67 -9.03 -15.15
CA ILE A 461 27.44 -9.16 -16.60
C ILE A 461 28.77 -8.96 -17.34
N GLN A 462 29.11 -9.89 -18.24
CA GLN A 462 30.40 -9.92 -18.94
C GLN A 462 30.30 -9.58 -20.43
N ASP A 463 29.12 -9.70 -21.04
CA ASP A 463 28.95 -9.50 -22.48
C ASP A 463 27.74 -8.64 -22.83
N LEU A 464 27.73 -8.20 -24.09
CA LEU A 464 26.76 -7.27 -24.63
C LEU A 464 25.35 -7.88 -24.77
N ASP A 465 25.20 -9.18 -25.00
CA ASP A 465 23.88 -9.81 -25.18
C ASP A 465 23.14 -9.87 -23.85
N GLU A 466 23.81 -10.37 -22.80
CA GLU A 466 23.25 -10.37 -21.45
C GLU A 466 22.92 -8.93 -21.00
N LEU A 467 23.79 -7.96 -21.28
CA LEU A 467 23.55 -6.56 -20.92
C LEU A 467 22.28 -6.00 -21.59
N ILE A 468 22.08 -6.26 -22.89
CA ILE A 468 20.88 -5.82 -23.62
C ILE A 468 19.63 -6.47 -23.03
N GLU A 469 19.68 -7.76 -22.71
CA GLU A 469 18.56 -8.50 -22.11
C GLU A 469 18.18 -7.92 -20.75
N VAL A 470 19.18 -7.73 -19.87
CA VAL A 470 18.96 -7.19 -18.52
C VAL A 470 18.40 -5.76 -18.59
N CYS A 471 19.00 -4.89 -19.43
CA CYS A 471 18.46 -3.55 -19.66
C CYS A 471 17.01 -3.59 -20.14
N ALA A 472 16.67 -4.46 -21.09
CA ALA A 472 15.32 -4.57 -21.61
C ALA A 472 14.30 -5.04 -20.57
N ARG A 473 14.68 -5.88 -19.60
CA ARG A 473 13.81 -6.30 -18.48
C ARG A 473 13.61 -5.17 -17.47
N VAL A 474 14.68 -4.52 -17.03
CA VAL A 474 14.62 -3.48 -15.99
C VAL A 474 13.79 -2.27 -16.42
N ILE A 475 13.89 -1.84 -17.69
CA ILE A 475 13.07 -0.70 -18.17
C ILE A 475 11.56 -1.02 -18.24
N GLU A 476 11.19 -2.30 -18.21
CA GLU A 476 9.78 -2.75 -18.16
C GLU A 476 9.30 -3.04 -16.74
N ASP A 477 10.19 -3.51 -15.87
CA ASP A 477 9.92 -3.79 -14.47
C ASP A 477 10.98 -3.12 -13.58
N ASP A 478 10.63 -1.93 -13.08
CA ASP A 478 11.45 -1.14 -12.18
C ASP A 478 11.74 -1.87 -10.84
N ALA A 479 10.98 -2.91 -10.48
CA ALA A 479 11.18 -3.67 -9.26
C ALA A 479 12.48 -4.52 -9.26
N LEU A 480 13.10 -4.72 -10.43
CA LEU A 480 14.33 -5.50 -10.64
C LEU A 480 15.60 -4.69 -10.27
N VAL A 481 15.68 -4.22 -9.04
CA VAL A 481 16.74 -3.30 -8.59
C VAL A 481 18.15 -3.90 -8.60
N GLU A 482 18.29 -5.21 -8.36
CA GLU A 482 19.59 -5.89 -8.42
C GLU A 482 20.11 -5.96 -9.86
N ASP A 483 19.21 -6.26 -10.79
CA ASP A 483 19.50 -6.25 -12.22
C ASP A 483 19.80 -4.83 -12.73
N ALA A 484 19.14 -3.81 -12.18
CA ALA A 484 19.47 -2.42 -12.45
C ALA A 484 20.90 -2.08 -12.02
N GLU A 485 21.32 -2.46 -10.81
CA GLU A 485 22.71 -2.26 -10.34
C GLU A 485 23.72 -3.05 -11.18
N ARG A 486 23.41 -4.29 -11.57
CA ARG A 486 24.24 -5.11 -12.48
C ARG A 486 24.38 -4.44 -13.84
N ALA A 487 23.29 -3.90 -14.40
CA ALA A 487 23.31 -3.19 -15.68
C ALA A 487 24.11 -1.89 -15.60
N ILE A 488 23.94 -1.09 -14.54
CA ILE A 488 24.68 0.17 -14.34
C ILE A 488 26.20 -0.10 -14.25
N ASP A 489 26.63 -1.11 -13.48
CA ASP A 489 28.03 -1.53 -13.41
C ASP A 489 28.56 -2.03 -14.76
N ALA A 490 27.81 -2.90 -15.44
CA ALA A 490 28.20 -3.45 -16.72
C ALA A 490 28.34 -2.38 -17.80
N MET A 491 27.41 -1.42 -17.86
CA MET A 491 27.51 -0.28 -18.76
C MET A 491 28.73 0.60 -18.44
N ALA A 492 29.06 0.79 -17.16
CA ALA A 492 30.26 1.54 -16.77
C ALA A 492 31.57 0.83 -17.19
N ARG A 493 31.63 -0.50 -17.09
CA ARG A 493 32.82 -1.31 -17.45
C ARG A 493 32.98 -1.58 -18.94
N LEU A 494 31.87 -1.75 -19.66
CA LEU A 494 31.84 -2.24 -21.04
C LEU A 494 31.49 -1.14 -22.05
N CYS A 495 31.51 0.14 -21.66
CA CYS A 495 31.04 1.25 -22.51
C CYS A 495 31.85 1.43 -23.81
N ASP A 496 33.11 0.99 -23.83
CA ASP A 496 34.01 1.03 -24.99
C ASP A 496 33.87 -0.20 -25.91
N GLN A 497 33.22 -1.27 -25.45
CA GLN A 497 33.03 -2.52 -26.20
C GLN A 497 31.88 -2.42 -27.19
N LYS A 498 32.11 -1.70 -28.29
CA LYS A 498 31.14 -1.49 -29.37
C LYS A 498 31.56 -2.27 -30.64
N PRO A 499 31.13 -3.54 -30.81
CA PRO A 499 31.42 -4.32 -32.03
C PRO A 499 30.80 -3.67 -33.28
N GLU A 500 31.21 -4.12 -34.47
CA GLU A 500 30.72 -3.55 -35.75
C GLU A 500 29.19 -3.57 -35.88
N ASP A 501 28.53 -4.56 -35.28
CA ASP A 501 27.08 -4.74 -35.28
C ASP A 501 26.37 -4.11 -34.07
N PHE A 502 27.09 -3.37 -33.21
CA PHE A 502 26.59 -2.77 -31.96
C PHE A 502 25.25 -2.05 -32.15
N VAL A 503 25.18 -1.12 -33.11
CA VAL A 503 23.99 -0.30 -33.38
C VAL A 503 22.77 -1.16 -33.70
N SER A 504 22.96 -2.27 -34.43
CA SER A 504 21.87 -3.17 -34.79
C SER A 504 21.35 -3.96 -33.59
N ARG A 505 22.25 -4.35 -32.66
CA ARG A 505 21.92 -5.12 -31.45
C ARG A 505 21.25 -4.26 -30.39
N VAL A 506 21.75 -3.04 -30.12
CA VAL A 506 21.18 -2.14 -29.11
C VAL A 506 19.97 -1.34 -29.61
N GLY A 507 19.76 -1.25 -30.93
CA GLY A 507 18.69 -0.46 -31.54
C GLY A 507 17.29 -0.66 -30.92
N PRO A 508 16.83 -1.91 -30.68
CA PRO A 508 15.54 -2.16 -30.05
C PRO A 508 15.41 -1.64 -28.61
N VAL A 509 16.43 -1.85 -27.76
CA VAL A 509 16.40 -1.39 -26.36
C VAL A 509 16.57 0.14 -26.28
N PHE A 510 17.42 0.72 -27.14
CA PHE A 510 17.60 2.17 -27.23
C PHE A 510 16.31 2.87 -27.64
N LYS A 511 15.64 2.39 -28.70
CA LYS A 511 14.35 2.94 -29.13
C LYS A 511 13.33 2.92 -27.98
N ARG A 512 13.27 1.81 -27.24
CA ARG A 512 12.32 1.65 -26.15
C ARG A 512 12.60 2.57 -24.97
N ALA A 513 13.86 2.71 -24.57
CA ALA A 513 14.28 3.66 -23.55
C ALA A 513 13.88 5.08 -23.94
N THR A 514 14.17 5.50 -25.18
CA THR A 514 13.79 6.83 -25.69
C THR A 514 12.27 7.04 -25.73
N ASP A 515 11.49 6.03 -26.14
CA ASP A 515 10.03 6.11 -26.17
C ASP A 515 9.44 6.27 -24.75
N LYS A 516 10.00 5.59 -23.74
CA LYS A 516 9.59 5.75 -22.33
C LYS A 516 9.95 7.13 -21.79
N LEU A 517 11.15 7.63 -22.09
CA LEU A 517 11.59 8.96 -21.67
C LEU A 517 10.75 10.11 -22.28
N LYS A 518 10.18 9.92 -23.46
CA LYS A 518 9.26 10.89 -24.09
C LYS A 518 7.84 10.85 -23.51
N LYS A 519 7.49 9.76 -22.84
CA LYS A 519 6.12 9.49 -22.42
C LYS A 519 5.91 9.72 -20.94
N ASP A 520 6.67 9.02 -20.09
CA ASP A 520 6.38 8.90 -18.66
C ASP A 520 7.60 8.71 -17.74
N MET A 521 8.84 8.67 -18.25
CA MET A 521 10.06 8.53 -17.44
C MET A 521 10.92 9.80 -17.43
N ALA A 522 11.59 10.07 -16.30
CA ALA A 522 12.44 11.25 -16.09
C ALA A 522 13.83 10.85 -15.55
N PRO A 523 14.87 10.83 -16.40
CA PRO A 523 16.17 10.33 -16.02
C PRO A 523 16.91 11.32 -15.12
N PHE A 524 17.66 10.80 -14.17
CA PHE A 524 18.52 11.54 -13.26
C PHE A 524 17.77 12.56 -12.38
N CYS A 525 16.49 12.29 -12.12
CA CYS A 525 15.59 13.21 -11.41
C CYS A 525 15.11 12.69 -10.05
N GLY A 526 15.73 11.64 -9.50
CA GLY A 526 15.35 11.05 -8.22
C GLY A 526 14.00 10.32 -8.27
N ILE A 527 13.69 9.67 -9.39
CA ILE A 527 12.43 8.91 -9.58
C ILE A 527 12.61 7.44 -9.23
N GLY A 528 13.51 6.74 -9.93
CA GLY A 528 13.69 5.30 -9.79
C GLY A 528 14.79 4.75 -10.70
N PRO A 529 15.19 3.50 -10.49
CA PRO A 529 16.29 2.89 -11.23
C PRO A 529 15.99 2.70 -12.74
N ALA A 530 14.77 2.38 -13.14
CA ALA A 530 14.41 2.22 -14.56
C ALA A 530 14.51 3.54 -15.34
N ASP A 531 14.07 4.66 -14.74
CA ASP A 531 14.19 6.01 -15.31
C ASP A 531 15.66 6.37 -15.57
N ASP A 532 16.50 6.18 -14.56
CA ASP A 532 17.94 6.50 -14.64
C ASP A 532 18.66 5.56 -15.61
N LEU A 533 18.28 4.29 -15.67
CA LEU A 533 18.80 3.34 -16.64
C LEU A 533 18.41 3.72 -18.08
N CYS A 534 17.20 4.23 -18.31
CA CYS A 534 16.83 4.76 -19.64
C CYS A 534 17.73 5.92 -20.06
N GLY A 535 18.02 6.85 -19.13
CA GLY A 535 18.96 7.95 -19.36
C GLY A 535 20.38 7.45 -19.64
N LEU A 536 20.82 6.40 -18.94
CA LEU A 536 22.13 5.78 -19.13
C LEU A 536 22.23 5.07 -20.48
N ILE A 537 21.19 4.33 -20.90
CA ILE A 537 21.07 3.71 -22.23
C ILE A 537 21.15 4.79 -23.32
N TYR A 538 20.46 5.92 -23.09
CA TYR A 538 20.52 7.05 -24.00
C TYR A 538 21.96 7.58 -24.13
N ALA A 539 22.64 7.83 -23.01
CA ALA A 539 24.03 8.28 -23.01
C ALA A 539 24.99 7.31 -23.71
N TRP A 540 24.82 5.99 -23.49
CA TRP A 540 25.64 4.96 -24.10
C TRP A 540 25.51 4.88 -25.62
N CYS A 541 24.28 5.02 -26.13
CA CYS A 541 24.00 4.89 -27.56
C CYS A 541 24.23 6.21 -28.31
N HIS A 542 23.84 7.34 -27.71
CA HIS A 542 23.89 8.65 -28.36
C HIS A 542 25.21 9.39 -28.14
N GLY A 543 26.00 9.01 -27.13
CA GLY A 543 27.25 9.69 -26.78
C GLY A 543 27.07 11.06 -26.13
N ALA A 544 25.85 11.36 -25.64
CA ALA A 544 25.55 12.59 -24.91
C ALA A 544 24.56 12.31 -23.77
N VAL A 545 24.74 13.02 -22.66
CA VAL A 545 23.89 12.90 -21.47
C VAL A 545 22.70 13.85 -21.58
N ILE A 546 21.54 13.40 -21.13
CA ILE A 546 20.35 14.25 -20.99
C ILE A 546 20.55 15.15 -19.78
N GLU A 547 20.73 16.45 -20.01
CA GLU A 547 20.90 17.44 -18.94
C GLU A 547 19.54 17.92 -18.42
N THR A 548 19.40 17.94 -17.10
CA THR A 548 18.20 18.44 -16.41
C THR A 548 18.43 19.86 -15.92
N LYS A 549 17.43 20.74 -16.09
CA LYS A 549 17.48 22.14 -15.67
C LYS A 549 16.36 22.43 -14.70
N LYS A 550 16.70 23.04 -13.57
CA LYS A 550 15.70 23.50 -12.62
C LYS A 550 14.96 24.71 -13.21
N VAL A 551 13.66 24.54 -13.44
CA VAL A 551 12.76 25.56 -13.97
C VAL A 551 11.61 25.77 -12.98
N LYS A 552 11.05 26.97 -12.91
CA LYS A 552 9.87 27.23 -12.09
C LYS A 552 8.62 26.99 -12.95
N SER A 553 7.72 26.13 -12.51
CA SER A 553 6.41 25.91 -13.14
C SER A 553 5.33 26.18 -12.10
N HIS A 554 4.45 27.17 -12.37
CA HIS A 554 3.46 27.63 -11.39
C HIS A 554 4.12 28.02 -10.03
N ASN A 555 3.60 27.49 -8.92
CA ASN A 555 4.07 27.70 -7.56
C ASN A 555 5.13 26.68 -7.09
N HIS A 556 5.61 25.80 -7.97
CA HIS A 556 6.55 24.73 -7.63
C HIS A 556 7.79 24.75 -8.52
N TRP A 557 8.86 24.10 -8.07
CA TRP A 557 10.08 23.96 -8.84
C TRP A 557 10.09 22.61 -9.55
N CYS A 558 10.35 22.61 -10.85
CA CYS A 558 10.46 21.42 -11.67
C CYS A 558 11.88 21.24 -12.19
N LEU A 559 12.23 20.01 -12.59
CA LEU A 559 13.36 19.71 -13.46
C LEU A 559 12.80 19.50 -14.86
N ALA A 560 13.30 20.25 -15.83
CA ALA A 560 12.98 20.09 -17.23
C ALA A 560 14.18 19.55 -18.01
N PHE A 561 13.90 18.68 -18.97
CA PHE A 561 14.92 18.09 -19.85
C PHE A 561 14.36 17.99 -21.28
N GLU A 562 15.25 17.92 -22.26
CA GLU A 562 14.89 17.86 -23.67
C GLU A 562 15.32 16.51 -24.26
N ILE A 563 14.42 15.87 -25.01
CA ILE A 563 14.67 14.60 -25.71
C ILE A 563 14.06 14.70 -27.10
N ASP A 564 14.91 14.56 -28.14
CA ASP A 564 14.53 14.69 -29.55
C ASP A 564 13.64 15.91 -29.88
N GLY A 565 13.89 17.05 -29.23
CA GLY A 565 13.13 18.30 -29.42
C GLY A 565 11.81 18.38 -28.65
N GLU A 566 11.52 17.41 -27.77
CA GLU A 566 10.40 17.44 -26.83
C GLU A 566 10.88 17.81 -25.43
N THR A 567 10.24 18.80 -24.81
CA THR A 567 10.52 19.18 -23.42
C THR A 567 9.65 18.37 -22.49
N GLN A 568 10.29 17.67 -21.58
CA GLN A 568 9.66 16.93 -20.49
C GLN A 568 9.98 17.61 -19.17
N SER A 569 9.16 17.38 -18.15
CA SER A 569 9.44 17.91 -16.81
C SER A 569 8.87 17.06 -15.69
N CYS A 570 9.55 17.06 -14.55
CA CYS A 570 9.10 16.43 -13.30
C CYS A 570 9.36 17.35 -12.10
N PHE A 571 8.88 17.00 -10.91
CA PHE A 571 9.10 17.78 -9.68
C PHE A 571 10.57 17.76 -9.25
N SER A 572 11.10 18.92 -8.86
CA SER A 572 12.51 19.05 -8.46
C SER A 572 12.78 18.54 -7.04
N GLU A 573 11.74 18.47 -6.21
CA GLU A 573 11.82 18.03 -4.82
C GLU A 573 12.15 16.54 -4.70
N ASN A 574 12.08 15.77 -5.78
CA ASN A 574 12.56 14.39 -5.84
C ASN A 574 14.07 14.27 -5.61
N MET A 575 14.83 15.31 -5.97
CA MET A 575 16.27 15.36 -5.71
C MET A 575 16.61 15.57 -4.23
N ASN A 576 15.66 15.98 -3.39
CA ASN A 576 15.89 16.21 -1.96
C ASN A 576 15.80 14.92 -1.10
N LYS A 577 15.96 13.74 -1.74
CA LYS A 577 15.80 12.42 -1.14
C LYS A 577 17.01 11.55 -1.45
N ALA A 578 17.07 10.37 -0.82
CA ALA A 578 18.11 9.38 -1.11
C ALA A 578 18.12 8.94 -2.59
N LEU A 579 16.95 8.93 -3.26
CA LEU A 579 16.86 8.73 -4.70
C LEU A 579 17.64 9.78 -5.49
N GLY A 580 17.63 11.05 -5.07
CA GLY A 580 18.42 12.10 -5.73
C GLY A 580 19.92 11.81 -5.70
N PHE A 581 20.43 11.24 -4.60
CA PHE A 581 21.81 10.78 -4.50
C PHE A 581 22.11 9.61 -5.47
N LEU A 582 21.20 8.62 -5.55
CA LEU A 582 21.33 7.49 -6.47
C LEU A 582 21.25 7.93 -7.95
N SER A 583 20.37 8.89 -8.26
CA SER A 583 20.29 9.53 -9.58
C SER A 583 21.53 10.33 -9.92
N GLN A 584 22.10 11.06 -8.95
CA GLN A 584 23.38 11.76 -9.17
C GLN A 584 24.51 10.78 -9.46
N ARG A 585 24.61 9.66 -8.73
CA ARG A 585 25.56 8.58 -9.04
C ARG A 585 25.39 8.08 -10.47
N THR A 586 24.17 7.77 -10.87
CA THR A 586 23.91 7.23 -12.21
C THR A 586 24.18 8.26 -13.31
N LEU A 587 23.97 9.55 -13.03
CA LEU A 587 24.35 10.65 -13.91
C LEU A 587 25.88 10.76 -14.07
N ASP A 588 26.64 10.59 -12.99
CA ASP A 588 28.11 10.59 -13.05
C ASP A 588 28.62 9.40 -13.90
N VAL A 589 28.00 8.22 -13.75
CA VAL A 589 28.24 7.07 -14.64
C VAL A 589 27.89 7.41 -16.10
N ALA A 590 26.74 8.03 -16.35
CA ALA A 590 26.29 8.38 -17.69
C ALA A 590 27.26 9.33 -18.41
N ARG A 591 27.87 10.27 -17.68
CA ARG A 591 28.90 11.17 -18.23
C ARG A 591 30.14 10.41 -18.69
N ARG A 592 30.61 9.42 -17.91
CA ARG A 592 31.75 8.56 -18.28
C ARG A 592 31.42 7.61 -19.43
N VAL A 593 30.21 7.05 -19.43
CA VAL A 593 29.72 6.16 -20.48
C VAL A 593 29.57 6.92 -21.81
N ALA A 594 29.09 8.16 -21.79
CA ALA A 594 29.02 9.03 -22.96
C ALA A 594 30.40 9.36 -23.53
N SER A 595 31.43 9.52 -22.68
CA SER A 595 32.81 9.74 -23.12
C SER A 595 33.55 8.47 -23.56
N GLY A 596 32.94 7.29 -23.42
CA GLY A 596 33.56 6.01 -23.77
C GLY A 596 34.72 5.63 -22.85
N THR A 597 34.69 6.06 -21.58
CA THR A 597 35.75 5.79 -20.60
C THR A 597 35.36 4.59 -19.73
N PRO A 598 35.88 3.37 -19.99
CA PRO A 598 35.52 2.18 -19.23
C PRO A 598 36.12 2.25 -17.83
N THR A 599 35.30 2.10 -16.80
CA THR A 599 35.78 2.13 -15.41
C THR A 599 34.83 1.34 -14.50
N PRO A 600 35.33 0.39 -13.68
CA PRO A 600 34.50 -0.36 -12.75
C PRO A 600 33.91 0.54 -11.66
N LEU A 601 32.76 0.15 -11.11
CA LEU A 601 32.18 0.84 -9.95
C LEU A 601 32.69 0.22 -8.65
N LEU A 602 33.12 1.07 -7.72
CA LEU A 602 33.43 0.63 -6.36
C LEU A 602 32.17 0.11 -5.67
N SER A 603 31.01 0.72 -5.94
CA SER A 603 29.73 0.36 -5.32
C SER A 603 28.96 -0.78 -5.99
N ALA A 604 29.54 -1.43 -7.01
CA ALA A 604 28.92 -2.58 -7.66
C ALA A 604 28.72 -3.72 -6.63
N PRO A 605 27.48 -4.21 -6.43
CA PRO A 605 27.21 -5.29 -5.48
C PRO A 605 28.03 -6.55 -5.77
N THR A 606 28.51 -7.18 -4.71
CA THR A 606 29.17 -8.50 -4.77
C THR A 606 28.23 -9.63 -4.37
N HIS A 607 27.21 -9.29 -3.57
CA HIS A 607 26.22 -10.21 -3.04
C HIS A 607 24.81 -9.58 -3.13
N LEU A 608 23.77 -10.42 -3.09
CA LEU A 608 22.37 -10.01 -3.14
C LEU A 608 22.05 -8.98 -2.05
N GLY A 609 21.01 -8.17 -2.28
CA GLY A 609 20.65 -7.07 -1.38
C GLY A 609 21.62 -5.90 -1.37
N GLY A 610 22.66 -5.91 -2.23
CA GLY A 610 23.56 -4.78 -2.45
C GLY A 610 24.88 -4.85 -1.68
N TRP A 611 25.16 -5.94 -0.95
CA TRP A 611 26.34 -6.04 -0.11
C TRP A 611 27.66 -6.10 -0.90
N ILE A 612 28.69 -5.50 -0.32
CA ILE A 612 30.05 -5.47 -0.89
C ILE A 612 31.02 -6.17 0.05
N ASP A 613 31.69 -7.19 -0.49
CA ASP A 613 32.85 -7.84 0.13
C ASP A 613 34.01 -6.83 0.24
N PRO A 614 34.56 -6.58 1.45
CA PRO A 614 35.67 -5.66 1.63
C PRO A 614 36.90 -5.96 0.79
N GLN A 615 37.20 -7.23 0.53
CA GLN A 615 38.36 -7.61 -0.30
C GLN A 615 38.16 -7.20 -1.76
N GLU A 616 36.95 -7.37 -2.27
CA GLU A 616 36.59 -6.97 -3.63
C GLU A 616 36.55 -5.44 -3.76
N LEU A 617 36.05 -4.71 -2.76
CA LEU A 617 36.17 -3.25 -2.72
C LEU A 617 37.62 -2.79 -2.80
N VAL A 618 38.50 -3.39 -1.98
CA VAL A 618 39.93 -3.03 -1.95
C VAL A 618 40.64 -3.40 -3.25
N SER A 619 40.29 -4.54 -3.85
CA SER A 619 40.78 -4.92 -5.18
C SER A 619 40.49 -3.83 -6.21
N ARG A 620 39.24 -3.35 -6.26
CA ARG A 620 38.83 -2.27 -7.17
C ARG A 620 39.52 -0.95 -6.82
N ALA A 621 39.59 -0.58 -5.54
CA ALA A 621 40.26 0.64 -5.09
C ALA A 621 41.77 0.66 -5.43
N ASN A 622 42.45 -0.49 -5.37
CA ASN A 622 43.83 -0.63 -5.79
C ASN A 622 43.99 -0.43 -7.31
N ALA A 623 43.06 -0.93 -8.12
CA ALA A 623 43.06 -0.68 -9.57
C ALA A 623 42.90 0.81 -9.90
N PHE A 624 42.01 1.50 -9.19
CA PHE A 624 41.86 2.96 -9.27
C PHE A 624 43.16 3.70 -8.90
N SER A 625 43.83 3.31 -7.81
CA SER A 625 45.09 3.94 -7.37
C SER A 625 46.23 3.73 -8.37
N ALA A 626 46.26 2.61 -9.08
CA ALA A 626 47.24 2.34 -10.14
C ALA A 626 47.05 3.21 -11.40
N GLY A 627 45.84 3.72 -11.63
CA GLY A 627 45.50 4.58 -12.78
C GLY A 627 45.99 6.03 -12.66
N GLY A 628 46.50 6.46 -11.50
CA GLY A 628 46.99 7.83 -11.27
C GLY A 628 45.88 8.85 -10.91
N SER A 629 46.23 10.13 -10.83
CA SER A 629 45.32 11.20 -10.36
C SER A 629 44.14 11.49 -11.29
N ASP A 630 44.29 11.22 -12.59
CA ASP A 630 43.25 11.45 -13.60
C ASP A 630 42.18 10.34 -13.61
N ALA A 631 42.40 9.27 -12.84
CA ALA A 631 41.53 8.11 -12.75
C ALA A 631 40.77 8.05 -11.43
N ALA A 632 40.49 9.17 -10.73
CA ALA A 632 39.78 9.12 -9.44
C ALA A 632 38.31 8.65 -9.60
N PRO A 633 37.78 7.82 -8.67
CA PRO A 633 36.38 7.42 -8.67
C PRO A 633 35.46 8.59 -8.32
N ASP A 634 34.21 8.54 -8.79
CA ASP A 634 33.18 9.51 -8.44
C ASP A 634 32.89 9.47 -6.93
N THR A 635 32.78 10.63 -6.28
CA THR A 635 32.51 10.71 -4.83
C THR A 635 31.23 9.96 -4.43
N THR A 636 30.18 10.04 -5.24
CA THR A 636 28.91 9.35 -5.03
C THR A 636 29.08 7.82 -5.04
N ASP A 637 29.94 7.30 -5.91
CA ASP A 637 30.28 5.86 -5.99
C ASP A 637 31.05 5.40 -4.75
N VAL A 638 32.04 6.18 -4.30
CA VAL A 638 32.82 5.87 -3.08
C VAL A 638 31.92 5.88 -1.83
N CYS A 639 31.07 6.89 -1.68
CA CYS A 639 30.12 6.98 -0.57
C CYS A 639 29.17 5.78 -0.53
N LEU A 640 28.59 5.40 -1.66
CA LEU A 640 27.69 4.26 -1.73
C LEU A 640 28.41 2.94 -1.45
N ALA A 641 29.65 2.79 -1.95
CA ALA A 641 30.47 1.61 -1.69
C ALA A 641 30.74 1.40 -0.20
N LEU A 642 31.08 2.48 0.53
CA LEU A 642 31.27 2.46 1.98
C LEU A 642 29.98 2.07 2.71
N LEU A 643 28.83 2.62 2.35
CA LEU A 643 27.56 2.35 3.03
C LEU A 643 26.99 0.94 2.76
N ARG A 644 27.48 0.26 1.72
CA ARG A 644 27.16 -1.13 1.34
C ARG A 644 28.21 -2.17 1.82
N LEU A 645 29.29 -1.72 2.45
CA LEU A 645 30.41 -2.57 2.84
C LEU A 645 30.03 -3.53 3.98
N ALA A 646 30.27 -4.83 3.81
CA ALA A 646 30.02 -5.81 4.87
C ALA A 646 30.91 -5.58 6.11
N PRO A 647 30.44 -5.92 7.33
CA PRO A 647 31.21 -5.76 8.56
C PRO A 647 32.39 -6.73 8.68
N GLU A 648 32.25 -7.97 8.21
CA GLU A 648 33.30 -8.99 8.24
C GLU A 648 34.42 -8.74 7.20
N GLY A 649 35.65 -9.18 7.48
CA GLY A 649 36.77 -9.13 6.52
C GLY A 649 37.44 -7.76 6.33
N ARG A 650 37.00 -6.72 7.07
CA ARG A 650 37.53 -5.35 6.93
C ARG A 650 39.00 -5.21 7.33
N SER A 651 39.45 -5.93 8.36
CA SER A 651 40.84 -5.87 8.82
C SER A 651 41.82 -6.46 7.80
N GLU A 652 41.45 -7.57 7.18
CA GLU A 652 42.21 -8.21 6.10
C GLU A 652 42.24 -7.31 4.85
N ALA A 653 41.08 -6.72 4.51
CA ALA A 653 40.98 -5.77 3.40
C ALA A 653 41.84 -4.51 3.65
N LEU A 654 41.84 -3.97 4.86
CA LEU A 654 42.70 -2.84 5.23
C LEU A 654 44.19 -3.14 5.01
N ALA A 655 44.63 -4.35 5.36
CA ALA A 655 46.01 -4.78 5.15
C ALA A 655 46.38 -4.93 3.67
N ALA A 656 45.40 -5.22 2.81
CA ALA A 656 45.58 -5.36 1.36
C ALA A 656 45.47 -4.02 0.59
N LEU A 657 44.98 -2.96 1.24
CA LEU A 657 44.81 -1.65 0.59
C LEU A 657 46.16 -0.96 0.36
N THR A 658 46.46 -0.67 -0.91
CA THR A 658 47.67 0.04 -1.30
C THR A 658 47.60 1.50 -0.87
N LYS A 659 48.76 2.08 -0.53
CA LYS A 659 48.83 3.47 -0.10
C LYS A 659 48.56 4.40 -1.29
N SER A 660 47.58 5.27 -1.13
CA SER A 660 47.20 6.33 -2.08
C SER A 660 47.06 7.65 -1.34
N ASP A 661 47.47 8.75 -1.98
CA ASP A 661 47.35 10.12 -1.42
C ASP A 661 45.98 10.76 -1.71
N GLY A 662 45.09 10.05 -2.42
CA GLY A 662 43.73 10.53 -2.70
C GLY A 662 42.85 10.57 -1.45
N GLU A 663 42.03 11.62 -1.31
CA GLU A 663 41.10 11.76 -0.19
C GLU A 663 40.10 10.60 -0.13
N TRP A 664 39.58 10.16 -1.29
CA TRP A 664 38.66 9.02 -1.40
C TRP A 664 39.26 7.71 -0.86
N ALA A 665 40.52 7.42 -1.20
CA ALA A 665 41.20 6.21 -0.76
C ALA A 665 41.48 6.25 0.75
N THR A 666 41.79 7.45 1.25
CA THR A 666 41.98 7.70 2.67
C THR A 666 40.67 7.52 3.46
N ALA A 667 39.53 7.94 2.90
CA ALA A 667 38.21 7.69 3.48
C ALA A 667 37.85 6.20 3.48
N ILE A 668 38.17 5.44 2.42
CA ILE A 668 38.03 3.96 2.42
C ILE A 668 38.86 3.34 3.54
N ARG A 669 40.13 3.74 3.68
CA ARG A 669 41.03 3.28 4.75
C ARG A 669 40.45 3.55 6.14
N TYR A 670 39.83 4.72 6.33
CA TYR A 670 39.13 5.06 7.57
C TYR A 670 37.91 4.16 7.81
N GLY A 671 37.08 3.95 6.79
CA GLY A 671 35.90 3.07 6.86
C GLY A 671 36.24 1.61 7.18
N LEU A 672 37.40 1.13 6.74
CA LEU A 672 37.93 -0.21 7.04
C LEU A 672 38.50 -0.35 8.46
N GLY A 673 38.62 0.76 9.22
CA GLY A 673 39.00 0.74 10.63
C GLY A 673 40.35 1.37 10.99
N ASP A 674 41.00 2.12 10.08
CA ASP A 674 42.30 2.73 10.38
C ASP A 674 42.19 4.01 11.23
N ASP A 675 42.79 3.98 12.44
CA ASP A 675 42.82 5.11 13.38
C ASP A 675 43.88 6.18 13.10
N GLY A 676 44.86 5.89 12.23
CA GLY A 676 45.96 6.79 11.88
C GLY A 676 45.62 7.78 10.78
N VAL A 677 44.35 7.89 10.39
CA VAL A 677 43.88 8.73 9.30
C VAL A 677 43.55 10.15 9.78
N ARG A 678 43.88 11.15 8.96
CA ARG A 678 43.41 12.54 9.13
C ARG A 678 42.18 12.80 8.26
N ILE A 679 41.11 13.29 8.89
CA ILE A 679 39.90 13.74 8.19
C ILE A 679 40.22 14.88 7.22
N GLY A 680 39.75 14.75 5.99
CA GLY A 680 39.89 15.69 4.89
C GLY A 680 38.80 16.76 4.85
N LYS A 681 38.47 17.24 3.66
CA LYS A 681 37.57 18.39 3.44
C LYS A 681 36.20 18.01 2.90
N THR A 682 36.03 16.82 2.34
CA THR A 682 34.81 16.42 1.62
C THR A 682 33.84 15.72 2.58
N PRO A 683 32.78 16.40 3.09
CA PRO A 683 31.97 15.86 4.19
C PRO A 683 31.32 14.52 3.88
N SER A 684 30.78 14.35 2.67
CA SER A 684 30.10 13.12 2.25
C SER A 684 30.98 11.87 2.32
N LEU A 685 32.26 11.96 1.93
CA LEU A 685 33.21 10.85 2.04
C LEU A 685 33.44 10.43 3.48
N TRP A 686 33.72 11.41 4.35
CA TRP A 686 34.08 11.13 5.75
C TRP A 686 32.88 10.72 6.59
N ILE A 687 31.71 11.28 6.32
CA ILE A 687 30.44 10.85 6.92
C ILE A 687 30.13 9.41 6.50
N ALA A 688 30.21 9.08 5.21
CA ALA A 688 29.98 7.71 4.75
C ALA A 688 31.00 6.73 5.36
N ALA A 689 32.28 7.12 5.47
CA ALA A 689 33.31 6.30 6.09
C ALA A 689 33.07 6.07 7.59
N ALA A 690 32.70 7.12 8.35
CA ALA A 690 32.35 6.99 9.76
C ALA A 690 31.12 6.10 9.98
N ARG A 691 30.06 6.31 9.19
CA ARG A 691 28.83 5.50 9.26
C ARG A 691 29.02 4.06 8.79
N CYS A 692 29.95 3.81 7.87
CA CYS A 692 30.40 2.46 7.52
C CYS A 692 31.13 1.80 8.70
N ARG A 693 32.06 2.53 9.31
CA ARG A 693 32.93 2.03 10.37
C ARG A 693 32.16 1.70 11.65
N SER A 694 31.33 2.63 12.11
CA SER A 694 30.60 2.55 13.38
C SER A 694 29.20 3.16 13.23
N PRO A 695 28.25 2.45 12.63
CA PRO A 695 26.94 3.00 12.25
C PRO A 695 26.14 3.56 13.44
N TRP A 696 26.29 2.98 14.62
CA TRP A 696 25.49 3.27 15.81
C TRP A 696 26.19 4.15 16.86
N SER A 697 27.43 4.57 16.61
CA SER A 697 28.22 5.36 17.57
C SER A 697 28.60 6.73 17.00
N ASP A 698 28.81 7.68 17.90
CA ASP A 698 29.39 8.97 17.55
C ASP A 698 30.84 8.80 17.07
N ASP A 699 31.22 9.62 16.09
CA ASP A 699 32.57 9.71 15.55
C ASP A 699 33.20 11.07 15.93
N PRO A 700 34.03 11.13 16.98
CA PRO A 700 34.61 12.38 17.46
C PRO A 700 35.44 13.14 16.41
N LEU A 701 36.06 12.43 15.46
CA LEU A 701 36.91 13.06 14.44
C LEU A 701 36.04 13.73 13.37
N VAL A 702 34.99 13.06 12.90
CA VAL A 702 34.03 13.61 11.95
C VAL A 702 33.18 14.70 12.60
N ILE A 703 32.76 14.54 13.86
CA ILE A 703 32.07 15.60 14.63
C ILE A 703 32.94 16.85 14.70
N LYS A 704 34.23 16.72 15.02
CA LYS A 704 35.15 17.85 15.10
C LYS A 704 35.37 18.53 13.75
N ALA A 705 35.43 17.76 12.67
CA ALA A 705 35.65 18.29 11.32
C ALA A 705 34.40 18.94 10.73
N PHE A 706 33.21 18.43 11.07
CA PHE A 706 31.94 18.79 10.45
C PHE A 706 30.80 18.99 11.50
N PRO A 707 30.94 19.92 12.48
CA PRO A 707 30.16 19.98 13.72
C PRO A 707 28.68 20.38 13.63
N ASP A 708 28.05 20.39 12.45
CA ASP A 708 26.66 20.82 12.25
C ASP A 708 25.95 20.07 11.09
N HIS A 709 26.48 18.92 10.67
CA HIS A 709 25.93 18.19 9.51
C HIS A 709 24.67 17.36 9.84
N GLY A 710 24.23 17.34 11.09
CA GLY A 710 22.98 16.72 11.51
C GLY A 710 23.10 15.23 11.86
N PRO A 711 21.96 14.51 11.88
CA PRO A 711 21.87 13.13 12.31
C PRO A 711 22.52 12.19 11.31
N ASP A 712 23.14 11.12 11.81
CA ASP A 712 23.87 10.13 11.03
C ASP A 712 24.98 10.74 10.15
N ALA A 713 25.51 11.90 10.57
CA ALA A 713 26.75 12.47 10.09
C ALA A 713 27.92 11.99 11.00
N GLY A 714 28.47 12.90 11.81
CA GLY A 714 29.40 12.55 12.87
C GLY A 714 28.69 11.98 14.11
N GLN A 715 27.48 12.45 14.43
CA GLN A 715 26.66 11.95 15.54
C GLN A 715 25.68 10.89 15.04
N ALA A 716 25.54 9.79 15.77
CA ALA A 716 24.53 8.78 15.48
C ALA A 716 23.14 9.32 15.81
N ALA A 717 22.14 8.99 14.99
CA ALA A 717 20.78 9.45 15.24
C ALA A 717 20.09 8.65 16.34
N ALA A 718 19.52 9.37 17.32
CA ALA A 718 18.49 8.84 18.20
C ALA A 718 17.11 9.29 17.73
N TYR A 719 16.07 8.49 18.00
CA TYR A 719 14.72 8.75 17.53
C TYR A 719 13.74 8.95 18.68
N SER A 720 12.74 9.78 18.44
CA SER A 720 11.54 9.84 19.26
C SER A 720 10.33 10.03 18.37
N PHE A 721 9.15 9.65 18.86
CA PHE A 721 7.91 9.87 18.11
C PHE A 721 6.78 10.32 19.02
N ILE A 722 5.87 11.09 18.43
CA ILE A 722 4.58 11.44 19.02
C ILE A 722 3.47 11.16 18.01
N CYS A 723 2.25 10.97 18.51
CA CYS A 723 1.08 10.70 17.67
C CYS A 723 -0.01 11.79 17.85
N PRO A 724 0.20 13.01 17.34
CA PRO A 724 -0.76 14.09 17.50
C PRO A 724 -2.06 13.79 16.76
N THR A 725 -3.19 14.06 17.42
CA THR A 725 -4.52 14.01 16.81
C THR A 725 -5.01 15.41 16.48
N ASN A 726 -5.36 15.65 15.22
CA ASN A 726 -5.82 16.98 14.77
C ASN A 726 -7.31 17.22 15.06
N LYS A 727 -7.80 18.44 14.79
CA LYS A 727 -9.21 18.85 14.98
C LYS A 727 -10.24 17.99 14.22
N HIS A 728 -9.81 17.25 13.20
CA HIS A 728 -10.64 16.34 12.41
C HIS A 728 -10.57 14.89 12.92
N LYS A 729 -10.00 14.65 14.11
CA LYS A 729 -9.81 13.33 14.73
C LYS A 729 -8.92 12.40 13.90
N HIS A 730 -8.02 12.97 13.10
CA HIS A 730 -7.00 12.22 12.39
C HIS A 730 -5.71 12.23 13.21
N THR A 731 -5.16 11.05 13.47
CA THR A 731 -3.91 10.86 14.21
C THR A 731 -2.79 10.59 13.21
N ASN A 732 -1.71 11.36 13.30
CA ASN A 732 -0.50 11.16 12.49
C ASN A 732 0.64 10.68 13.39
N VAL A 733 1.64 10.00 12.82
CA VAL A 733 2.93 9.79 13.48
C VAL A 733 3.87 10.92 13.09
N VAL A 734 4.51 11.53 14.07
CA VAL A 734 5.59 12.51 13.86
C VAL A 734 6.84 11.95 14.52
N ILE A 735 7.89 11.79 13.70
CA ILE A 735 9.18 11.24 14.14
C ILE A 735 10.21 12.36 14.10
N GLU A 736 10.92 12.51 15.21
CA GLU A 736 12.03 13.44 15.37
C GLU A 736 13.32 12.66 15.57
N SER A 737 14.43 13.20 15.04
CA SER A 737 15.76 12.67 15.34
C SER A 737 16.57 13.68 16.14
N GLU A 738 17.44 13.17 16.99
CA GLU A 738 18.48 13.93 17.68
C GLU A 738 19.85 13.47 17.17
N PRO A 739 20.69 14.38 16.63
CA PRO A 739 20.38 15.78 16.34
C PRO A 739 19.33 15.95 15.21
N PRO A 740 18.67 17.11 15.10
CA PRO A 740 17.70 17.35 14.03
C PRO A 740 18.40 17.57 12.67
N PRO A 741 17.76 17.19 11.54
CA PRO A 741 18.33 17.41 10.22
C PRO A 741 18.43 18.91 9.87
N PRO A 742 19.57 19.37 9.32
CA PRO A 742 19.76 20.78 8.96
C PRO A 742 18.84 21.20 7.80
N GLN A 743 18.58 22.51 7.71
CA GLN A 743 17.75 23.11 6.67
C GLN A 743 18.44 24.37 6.12
N PRO A 744 18.95 24.35 4.87
CA PRO A 744 19.07 23.20 3.97
C PRO A 744 20.14 22.20 4.45
N HIS A 745 20.07 20.95 3.99
CA HIS A 745 21.10 19.93 4.21
C HIS A 745 21.86 19.63 2.91
N ASP A 746 23.07 19.06 3.04
CA ASP A 746 23.88 18.63 1.90
C ASP A 746 23.34 17.31 1.33
N LEU A 747 22.86 17.35 0.08
CA LEU A 747 22.28 16.19 -0.62
C LEU A 747 23.32 15.11 -0.96
N SER A 748 24.62 15.43 -0.91
CA SER A 748 25.68 14.44 -1.10
C SER A 748 25.92 13.57 0.14
N CYS A 749 25.42 14.00 1.31
CA CYS A 749 25.50 13.27 2.57
C CYS A 749 24.24 12.39 2.75
N VAL A 750 24.16 11.31 1.98
CA VAL A 750 22.91 10.52 1.83
C VAL A 750 22.36 9.96 3.15
N THR A 751 23.22 9.63 4.13
CA THR A 751 22.79 9.19 5.46
C THR A 751 22.00 10.27 6.19
N VAL A 752 22.39 11.54 6.05
CA VAL A 752 21.65 12.71 6.57
C VAL A 752 20.37 12.94 5.76
N THR A 753 20.41 12.80 4.43
CA THR A 753 19.26 12.99 3.54
C THR A 753 18.08 12.06 3.86
N LEU A 754 18.34 10.85 4.40
CA LEU A 754 17.29 9.94 4.88
C LEU A 754 16.41 10.56 5.98
N HIS A 755 16.88 11.60 6.68
CA HIS A 755 16.15 12.27 7.77
C HIS A 755 15.25 13.41 7.28
N ALA A 756 15.54 13.95 6.11
CA ALA A 756 14.74 15.02 5.52
C ALA A 756 13.36 14.56 5.02
N GLN A 757 13.16 13.24 4.91
CA GLN A 757 11.97 12.59 4.36
C GLN A 757 10.75 12.56 5.30
N ARG A 758 10.84 13.17 6.50
CA ARG A 758 9.92 12.89 7.63
C ARG A 758 8.89 13.98 7.95
N ARG A 759 8.94 15.15 7.30
CA ARG A 759 8.26 16.37 7.80
C ARG A 759 6.98 16.78 7.09
N ILE A 760 6.44 15.97 6.18
CA ILE A 760 5.45 16.48 5.24
C ILE A 760 4.11 15.77 5.42
N GLY A 761 3.28 16.25 6.36
CA GLY A 761 1.88 15.84 6.43
C GLY A 761 1.13 16.17 5.13
N ARG A 762 0.08 15.41 4.81
CA ARG A 762 -0.98 15.48 3.74
C ARG A 762 -0.89 16.41 2.52
N GLY A 763 -0.20 17.55 2.54
CA GLY A 763 -0.21 18.57 1.51
C GLY A 763 0.69 18.31 0.29
N LEU A 764 1.55 17.28 0.31
CA LEU A 764 2.56 17.04 -0.74
C LEU A 764 2.69 15.55 -1.12
N THR A 765 1.81 14.68 -0.62
CA THR A 765 1.79 13.23 -0.91
C THR A 765 1.49 12.92 -2.37
N TYR A 766 0.73 13.77 -3.07
CA TYR A 766 0.28 13.50 -4.45
C TYR A 766 1.43 13.31 -5.46
N GLU A 767 2.62 13.87 -5.20
CA GLU A 767 3.69 13.92 -6.22
C GLU A 767 5.06 13.45 -5.74
N LEU A 768 5.33 13.43 -4.43
CA LEU A 768 6.68 13.24 -3.93
C LEU A 768 6.98 11.80 -3.51
N GLY A 769 6.18 11.12 -2.68
CA GLY A 769 6.62 9.84 -2.08
C GLY A 769 7.82 10.04 -1.14
N THR A 770 7.63 9.77 0.15
CA THR A 770 8.57 10.17 1.22
C THR A 770 9.66 9.14 1.47
N ALA A 771 9.31 7.87 1.64
CA ALA A 771 10.25 6.78 1.92
C ALA A 771 10.74 6.07 0.66
N GLY A 772 11.53 6.79 -0.15
CA GLY A 772 12.12 6.20 -1.36
C GLY A 772 11.21 6.18 -2.59
N GLY A 773 10.17 7.01 -2.68
CA GLY A 773 9.44 7.27 -3.94
C GLY A 773 8.06 6.62 -4.07
N ARG A 774 7.58 6.45 -5.30
CA ARG A 774 6.21 5.99 -5.64
C ARG A 774 6.16 4.64 -6.37
N THR A 775 7.31 4.05 -6.70
CA THR A 775 7.38 2.75 -7.37
C THR A 775 7.98 1.71 -6.43
N ILE A 776 7.75 0.43 -6.72
CA ILE A 776 8.39 -0.66 -6.00
C ILE A 776 9.92 -0.57 -6.12
N GLY A 777 10.42 -0.28 -7.33
CA GLY A 777 11.84 -0.15 -7.60
C GLY A 777 12.49 0.99 -6.82
N SER A 778 11.85 2.16 -6.77
CA SER A 778 12.38 3.30 -6.04
C SER A 778 12.54 3.01 -4.54
N VAL A 779 11.53 2.35 -3.94
CA VAL A 779 11.55 1.97 -2.51
C VAL A 779 12.68 0.96 -2.23
N ARG A 780 12.74 -0.10 -3.02
CA ARG A 780 13.79 -1.14 -2.89
C ARG A 780 15.19 -0.59 -3.11
N TRP A 781 15.37 0.29 -4.10
CA TRP A 781 16.66 0.88 -4.40
C TRP A 781 17.13 1.81 -3.27
N THR A 782 16.21 2.55 -2.65
CA THR A 782 16.50 3.34 -1.45
C THR A 782 16.89 2.48 -0.25
N ALA A 783 16.24 1.33 -0.06
CA ALA A 783 16.58 0.38 1.01
C ALA A 783 17.99 -0.22 0.86
N MET A 784 18.59 -0.13 -0.34
CA MET A 784 19.94 -0.60 -0.65
C MET A 784 21.06 0.45 -0.41
N VAL A 785 20.74 1.63 0.15
CA VAL A 785 21.73 2.70 0.36
C VAL A 785 22.65 2.41 1.54
N TRP A 786 22.08 2.19 2.73
CA TRP A 786 22.84 2.00 3.98
C TRP A 786 22.40 0.70 4.65
N LEU A 787 22.98 -0.41 4.20
CA LEU A 787 22.51 -1.76 4.51
C LEU A 787 22.70 -2.15 5.98
N GLN A 788 23.79 -1.64 6.58
CA GLN A 788 24.16 -1.94 7.96
C GLN A 788 23.24 -1.29 8.99
N ALA A 789 22.68 -0.10 8.68
CA ALA A 789 21.86 0.66 9.61
C ALA A 789 20.68 1.33 8.89
N ARG A 790 19.51 0.70 8.98
CA ARG A 790 18.29 1.13 8.29
C ARG A 790 17.31 1.89 9.17
N GLU A 791 17.66 2.27 10.41
CA GLU A 791 16.74 3.00 11.29
C GLU A 791 16.23 4.31 10.67
N SER A 792 17.09 5.01 9.92
CA SER A 792 16.70 6.23 9.22
C SER A 792 15.72 5.99 8.07
N TYR A 793 15.87 4.87 7.37
CA TYR A 793 14.92 4.36 6.37
C TYR A 793 13.61 3.93 7.03
N PHE A 794 13.66 3.15 8.11
CA PHE A 794 12.46 2.69 8.83
C PHE A 794 11.67 3.86 9.42
N ALA A 795 12.33 4.91 9.90
CA ALA A 795 11.66 6.14 10.30
C ALA A 795 10.92 6.81 9.14
N ALA A 796 11.53 6.91 7.96
CA ALA A 796 10.85 7.46 6.79
C ALA A 796 9.67 6.57 6.34
N ALA A 797 9.89 5.24 6.34
CA ALA A 797 8.89 4.23 6.01
C ALA A 797 7.68 4.31 6.96
N GLU A 798 7.91 4.42 8.27
CA GLU A 798 6.84 4.55 9.26
C GLU A 798 6.02 5.81 9.02
N ALA A 799 6.66 6.96 8.80
CA ALA A 799 5.94 8.19 8.50
C ALA A 799 5.05 8.05 7.24
N THR A 800 5.50 7.27 6.25
CA THR A 800 4.77 7.02 4.99
C THR A 800 3.61 6.05 5.20
N LEU A 801 3.85 4.92 5.88
CA LEU A 801 2.84 3.89 6.12
C LEU A 801 1.76 4.39 7.08
N ALA A 802 2.16 5.06 8.17
CA ALA A 802 1.23 5.59 9.17
C ALA A 802 0.25 6.63 8.58
N ASP A 803 0.70 7.46 7.62
CA ASP A 803 -0.19 8.45 6.96
C ASP A 803 -1.25 7.76 6.06
N ASN A 804 -0.99 6.53 5.59
CA ASN A 804 -1.95 5.72 4.81
C ASN A 804 -2.51 4.50 5.56
N ILE A 805 -2.34 4.42 6.89
CA ILE A 805 -2.75 3.25 7.71
C ILE A 805 -4.23 2.86 7.55
N ASP A 806 -5.09 3.85 7.24
CA ASP A 806 -6.53 3.67 7.01
C ASP A 806 -6.92 3.46 5.55
N TRP A 807 -5.92 3.25 4.69
CA TRP A 807 -6.02 2.96 3.26
C TRP A 807 -7.05 3.87 2.60
N TRP A 808 -6.77 5.17 2.67
CA TRP A 808 -7.61 6.19 2.05
C TRP A 808 -7.14 6.52 0.62
N GLU A 809 -5.95 6.05 0.26
CA GLU A 809 -5.37 6.12 -1.09
C GLU A 809 -4.70 4.80 -1.47
N ALA A 810 -4.78 4.39 -2.74
CA ALA A 810 -4.10 3.20 -3.24
C ALA A 810 -2.59 3.48 -3.41
N GLN A 811 -1.77 2.97 -2.49
CA GLN A 811 -0.30 3.07 -2.49
C GLN A 811 0.31 1.67 -2.44
N TRP A 812 0.15 0.90 -3.52
CA TRP A 812 0.50 -0.53 -3.56
C TRP A 812 1.95 -0.85 -3.24
N GLN A 813 2.85 0.09 -3.49
CA GLN A 813 4.28 -0.01 -3.19
C GLN A 813 4.57 0.06 -1.69
N ASN A 814 3.68 0.59 -0.84
CA ASN A 814 3.96 0.75 0.59
C ASN A 814 4.31 -0.57 1.29
N LYS A 815 3.76 -1.70 0.86
CA LYS A 815 4.13 -3.01 1.41
C LYS A 815 5.64 -3.27 1.30
N THR A 816 6.30 -2.77 0.25
CA THR A 816 7.74 -2.99 0.04
C THR A 816 8.61 -2.20 1.02
N LEU A 817 8.03 -1.25 1.76
CA LEU A 817 8.70 -0.58 2.87
C LEU A 817 9.10 -1.58 3.98
N LEU A 818 8.34 -2.67 4.09
CA LEU A 818 8.51 -3.71 5.12
C LEU A 818 9.51 -4.79 4.71
N GLU A 819 9.79 -4.97 3.42
CA GLU A 819 10.65 -6.05 2.90
C GLU A 819 12.02 -6.17 3.59
N PRO A 820 12.72 -5.08 3.95
CA PRO A 820 14.00 -5.22 4.66
C PRO A 820 13.90 -5.90 6.03
N LEU A 821 12.70 -5.95 6.63
CA LEU A 821 12.46 -6.65 7.90
C LEU A 821 12.33 -8.18 7.72
N LEU A 822 12.18 -8.70 6.50
CA LEU A 822 12.22 -10.14 6.21
C LEU A 822 13.63 -10.73 6.37
N ASP A 823 14.67 -9.92 6.23
CA ASP A 823 16.04 -10.38 6.45
C ASP A 823 16.27 -10.68 7.94
N ALA A 824 16.50 -11.96 8.24
CA ALA A 824 16.75 -12.48 9.59
C ALA A 824 17.95 -11.82 10.30
N ARG A 825 18.86 -11.20 9.55
CA ARG A 825 20.03 -10.48 10.10
C ARG A 825 19.75 -9.00 10.32
N THR A 826 18.62 -8.46 9.86
CA THR A 826 18.26 -7.05 10.09
C THR A 826 17.66 -6.88 11.49
N PRO A 827 18.27 -6.06 12.36
CA PRO A 827 17.82 -5.93 13.75
C PRO A 827 16.49 -5.15 13.84
N LEU A 828 15.61 -5.58 14.74
CA LEU A 828 14.37 -4.88 15.08
C LEU A 828 14.62 -3.84 16.18
N ARG A 829 15.28 -2.74 15.81
CA ARG A 829 15.50 -1.57 16.69
C ARG A 829 14.23 -0.71 16.75
N GLU A 830 14.33 0.51 17.31
CA GLU A 830 13.17 1.32 17.67
C GLU A 830 12.25 1.64 16.48
N MET A 831 12.80 2.13 15.38
CA MET A 831 12.03 2.51 14.19
C MET A 831 11.58 1.30 13.38
N GLY A 832 12.40 0.25 13.29
CA GLY A 832 11.97 -1.04 12.73
C GLY A 832 10.79 -1.65 13.49
N MET A 833 10.81 -1.60 14.83
CA MET A 833 9.69 -2.06 15.64
C MET A 833 8.44 -1.19 15.52
N LEU A 834 8.62 0.12 15.48
CA LEU A 834 7.52 1.07 15.28
C LEU A 834 6.82 0.77 13.95
N LEU A 835 7.59 0.63 12.87
CA LEU A 835 7.08 0.27 11.54
C LEU A 835 6.31 -1.05 11.53
N LEU A 836 6.90 -2.12 12.09
CA LEU A 836 6.27 -3.44 12.15
C LEU A 836 4.93 -3.40 12.91
N THR A 837 4.93 -2.79 14.10
CA THR A 837 3.73 -2.74 14.96
C THR A 837 2.63 -1.85 14.40
N THR A 838 2.98 -0.74 13.76
CA THR A 838 2.02 0.09 13.01
C THR A 838 1.44 -0.69 11.83
N ALA A 839 2.27 -1.41 11.06
CA ALA A 839 1.84 -2.18 9.90
C ALA A 839 0.92 -3.37 10.25
N LEU A 840 1.09 -4.01 11.41
CA LEU A 840 0.13 -4.99 11.94
C LEU A 840 -1.28 -4.41 12.16
N ALA A 841 -1.42 -3.08 12.22
CA ALA A 841 -2.71 -2.38 12.30
C ALA A 841 -3.14 -1.73 10.97
N ALA A 842 -2.42 -1.94 9.88
CA ALA A 842 -2.76 -1.41 8.57
C ALA A 842 -4.10 -1.99 8.07
N LYS A 843 -4.86 -1.18 7.32
CA LYS A 843 -6.11 -1.62 6.69
C LYS A 843 -5.85 -2.34 5.37
N ASP A 844 -4.79 -1.99 4.65
CA ASP A 844 -4.42 -2.62 3.39
C ASP A 844 -3.95 -4.07 3.61
N PRO A 845 -4.54 -5.07 2.92
CA PRO A 845 -4.14 -6.48 3.01
C PRO A 845 -2.69 -6.78 2.63
N GLY A 846 -2.11 -6.03 1.69
CA GLY A 846 -0.71 -6.21 1.32
C GLY A 846 0.24 -5.79 2.45
N GLU A 847 -0.05 -4.66 3.11
CA GLU A 847 0.74 -4.16 4.25
C GLU A 847 0.60 -5.06 5.49
N HIS A 848 -0.62 -5.34 5.96
CA HIS A 848 -0.77 -6.13 7.19
C HIS A 848 -0.48 -7.62 7.00
N GLY A 849 -0.69 -8.17 5.79
CA GLY A 849 -0.32 -9.55 5.48
C GLY A 849 1.19 -9.74 5.58
N LEU A 850 1.96 -8.89 4.89
CA LEU A 850 3.42 -8.95 4.96
C LEU A 850 3.96 -8.63 6.38
N ALA A 851 3.35 -7.71 7.12
CA ALA A 851 3.71 -7.45 8.51
C ALA A 851 3.47 -8.67 9.42
N THR A 852 2.44 -9.46 9.15
CA THR A 852 2.14 -10.70 9.87
C THR A 852 3.21 -11.75 9.57
N ASP A 853 3.55 -11.95 8.29
CA ASP A 853 4.63 -12.85 7.87
C ASP A 853 5.98 -12.45 8.50
N ILE A 854 6.28 -11.15 8.55
CA ILE A 854 7.49 -10.62 9.21
C ILE A 854 7.45 -10.89 10.71
N ALA A 855 6.31 -10.70 11.38
CA ALA A 855 6.21 -10.95 12.82
C ALA A 855 6.40 -12.44 13.16
N ILE A 856 5.86 -13.34 12.33
CA ILE A 856 6.06 -14.79 12.42
C ILE A 856 7.55 -15.11 12.24
N ALA A 857 8.12 -14.73 11.10
CA ALA A 857 9.53 -14.97 10.81
C ALA A 857 10.46 -14.35 11.87
N ALA A 858 10.14 -13.17 12.40
CA ALA A 858 10.94 -12.52 13.43
C ALA A 858 10.89 -13.23 14.78
N ILE A 859 9.79 -13.93 15.13
CA ILE A 859 9.76 -14.80 16.32
C ILE A 859 10.65 -16.02 16.08
N GLU A 860 10.55 -16.64 14.91
CA GLU A 860 11.36 -17.81 14.51
C GLU A 860 12.85 -17.49 14.43
N ASP A 861 13.22 -16.32 13.89
CA ASP A 861 14.58 -15.79 13.84
C ASP A 861 15.07 -15.32 15.23
N GLY A 862 14.15 -15.20 16.20
CA GLY A 862 14.43 -14.71 17.55
C GLY A 862 14.55 -13.20 17.70
N ARG A 863 14.29 -12.42 16.64
CA ARG A 863 14.33 -10.94 16.64
C ARG A 863 13.13 -10.29 17.34
N LEU A 864 12.01 -10.99 17.46
CA LEU A 864 10.79 -10.52 18.11
C LEU A 864 10.51 -11.37 19.35
N GLY A 865 10.41 -10.71 20.50
CA GLY A 865 10.13 -11.30 21.80
C GLY A 865 9.15 -10.45 22.59
N ALA A 866 8.79 -10.90 23.79
CA ALA A 866 7.82 -10.16 24.61
C ALA A 866 8.37 -8.81 25.10
N ASP A 867 9.70 -8.74 25.29
CA ASP A 867 10.44 -7.61 25.85
C ASP A 867 10.69 -6.46 24.86
N ASN A 868 10.53 -6.67 23.55
CA ASN A 868 10.53 -5.59 22.56
C ASN A 868 9.13 -5.32 21.96
N LEU A 869 8.33 -6.35 21.70
CA LEU A 869 6.97 -6.19 21.19
C LEU A 869 6.06 -5.50 22.22
N GLY A 870 6.05 -6.00 23.46
CA GLY A 870 5.21 -5.50 24.55
C GLY A 870 5.35 -3.99 24.76
N PRO A 871 6.56 -3.46 25.01
CA PRO A 871 6.78 -2.03 25.22
C PRO A 871 6.36 -1.15 24.03
N MET A 872 6.55 -1.61 22.79
CA MET A 872 6.09 -0.85 21.62
C MET A 872 4.56 -0.81 21.54
N LEU A 873 3.88 -1.93 21.83
CA LEU A 873 2.42 -1.96 21.95
C LEU A 873 1.94 -0.99 23.04
N THR A 874 2.60 -0.97 24.21
CA THR A 874 2.27 -0.05 25.32
C THR A 874 2.36 1.42 24.89
N ARG A 875 3.39 1.79 24.12
CA ARG A 875 3.59 3.17 23.62
C ARG A 875 2.54 3.57 22.58
N LEU A 876 2.16 2.66 21.70
CA LEU A 876 1.26 2.93 20.58
C LEU A 876 -0.23 2.84 20.94
N LEU A 877 -0.62 1.94 21.85
CA LEU A 877 -2.02 1.69 22.18
C LEU A 877 -2.79 2.95 22.62
N PRO A 878 -2.28 3.85 23.49
CA PRO A 878 -3.03 5.03 23.94
C PRO A 878 -3.04 6.18 22.92
N THR A 879 -2.35 6.07 21.78
CA THR A 879 -2.15 7.19 20.84
C THR A 879 -3.37 7.54 20.00
N GLY A 880 -4.30 6.60 19.82
CA GLY A 880 -5.42 6.70 18.88
C GLY A 880 -5.06 6.40 17.42
N LEU A 881 -3.78 6.18 17.09
CA LEU A 881 -3.33 5.73 15.76
C LEU A 881 -3.85 4.32 15.45
N ILE A 882 -3.77 3.45 16.46
CA ILE A 882 -4.04 2.03 16.32
C ILE A 882 -5.51 1.71 16.66
N LYS A 883 -6.12 0.86 15.82
CA LYS A 883 -7.43 0.26 16.10
C LYS A 883 -7.22 -1.11 16.77
N PRO A 884 -7.56 -1.30 18.06
CA PRO A 884 -7.27 -2.54 18.79
C PRO A 884 -7.83 -3.81 18.12
N GLY A 885 -8.95 -3.70 17.40
CA GLY A 885 -9.52 -4.84 16.67
C GLY A 885 -8.69 -5.33 15.48
N ARG A 886 -7.83 -4.49 14.90
CA ARG A 886 -6.91 -4.91 13.82
C ARG A 886 -5.74 -5.68 14.40
N TRP A 887 -5.10 -5.16 15.44
CA TRP A 887 -4.10 -5.89 16.20
C TRP A 887 -4.63 -7.21 16.75
N GLN A 888 -5.85 -7.24 17.31
CA GLN A 888 -6.45 -8.49 17.78
C GLN A 888 -6.44 -9.55 16.66
N LYS A 889 -6.84 -9.18 15.44
CA LYS A 889 -6.89 -10.11 14.32
C LYS A 889 -5.49 -10.59 13.92
N GLN A 890 -4.55 -9.68 13.69
CA GLN A 890 -3.21 -10.06 13.21
C GLN A 890 -2.39 -10.78 14.27
N LEU A 891 -2.45 -10.33 15.54
CA LEU A 891 -1.75 -11.01 16.64
C LEU A 891 -2.33 -12.40 16.92
N ALA A 892 -3.63 -12.61 16.69
CA ALA A 892 -4.22 -13.95 16.74
C ALA A 892 -3.70 -14.84 15.60
N GLU A 893 -3.51 -14.29 14.40
CA GLU A 893 -2.92 -15.00 13.26
C GLU A 893 -1.46 -15.40 13.55
N VAL A 894 -0.63 -14.47 14.05
CA VAL A 894 0.73 -14.77 14.52
C VAL A 894 0.71 -15.85 15.61
N ALA A 895 -0.14 -15.71 16.62
CA ALA A 895 -0.23 -16.67 17.72
C ALA A 895 -0.70 -18.07 17.29
N SER A 896 -1.42 -18.18 16.17
CA SER A 896 -1.93 -19.46 15.67
C SER A 896 -0.86 -20.36 15.03
N VAL A 897 0.34 -19.83 14.74
CA VAL A 897 1.41 -20.56 14.07
C VAL A 897 2.00 -21.67 14.94
N SER A 898 2.34 -21.37 16.20
CA SER A 898 2.88 -22.37 17.14
C SER A 898 2.72 -21.95 18.59
N THR A 899 2.98 -22.87 19.53
CA THR A 899 2.98 -22.59 20.97
C THR A 899 3.94 -21.46 21.36
N VAL A 900 5.11 -21.39 20.72
CA VAL A 900 6.12 -20.36 20.96
C VAL A 900 5.59 -18.97 20.53
N HIS A 901 4.96 -18.89 19.35
CA HIS A 901 4.33 -17.66 18.89
C HIS A 901 3.22 -17.19 19.82
N ALA A 902 2.34 -18.11 20.22
CA ALA A 902 1.29 -17.83 21.19
C ALA A 902 1.87 -17.30 22.51
N ALA A 903 2.95 -17.89 23.02
CA ALA A 903 3.61 -17.46 24.26
C ALA A 903 4.20 -16.05 24.16
N VAL A 904 4.88 -15.73 23.05
CA VAL A 904 5.43 -14.38 22.80
C VAL A 904 4.30 -13.33 22.74
N VAL A 905 3.24 -13.60 21.96
CA VAL A 905 2.10 -12.69 21.83
C VAL A 905 1.37 -12.52 23.17
N GLN A 906 1.14 -13.60 23.90
CA GLN A 906 0.48 -13.58 25.21
C GLN A 906 1.27 -12.69 26.19
N ALA A 907 2.57 -12.89 26.31
CA ALA A 907 3.43 -12.11 27.21
C ALA A 907 3.52 -10.64 26.77
N ALA A 908 3.61 -10.36 25.47
CA ALA A 908 3.58 -9.00 24.95
C ALA A 908 2.25 -8.28 25.26
N LEU A 909 1.11 -8.98 25.18
CA LEU A 909 -0.19 -8.43 25.53
C LEU A 909 -0.30 -8.10 27.04
N GLN A 910 0.30 -8.92 27.91
CA GLN A 910 0.40 -8.59 29.34
C GLN A 910 1.18 -7.28 29.56
N ILE A 911 2.27 -7.06 28.83
CA ILE A 911 3.07 -5.82 28.93
C ILE A 911 2.33 -4.61 28.30
N SER A 912 1.56 -4.85 27.23
CA SER A 912 0.90 -3.80 26.45
C SER A 912 -0.12 -2.97 27.24
N VAL A 913 -0.71 -3.57 28.27
CA VAL A 913 -1.67 -2.89 29.14
C VAL A 913 -0.89 -2.07 30.17
N GLY A 914 -0.72 -0.77 29.89
CA GLY A 914 -0.06 0.17 30.82
C GLY A 914 -0.82 0.36 32.13
N ASP A 915 -0.43 1.35 32.94
CA ASP A 915 -0.91 1.44 34.33
C ASP A 915 -2.31 2.09 34.51
N ASP A 916 -2.78 2.82 33.48
CA ASP A 916 -4.00 3.63 33.53
C ASP A 916 -5.07 3.18 32.53
N PRO A 917 -6.15 2.51 32.99
CA PRO A 917 -7.30 2.13 32.17
C PRO A 917 -7.99 3.29 31.45
N THR A 918 -7.89 4.52 31.93
CA THR A 918 -8.58 5.68 31.34
C THR A 918 -7.87 6.20 30.09
N SER A 919 -6.59 5.90 29.93
CA SER A 919 -5.78 6.22 28.75
C SER A 919 -6.05 5.31 27.54
N MET A 920 -6.75 4.19 27.75
CA MET A 920 -6.92 3.16 26.74
C MET A 920 -7.93 3.53 25.64
N PRO A 921 -7.66 3.16 24.38
CA PRO A 921 -8.55 3.47 23.26
C PRO A 921 -9.88 2.71 23.36
N ARG A 922 -10.88 3.18 22.61
CA ARG A 922 -12.15 2.45 22.47
C ARG A 922 -11.86 1.04 21.92
N ASP A 923 -12.62 0.06 22.40
CA ASP A 923 -12.49 -1.36 22.06
C ASP A 923 -11.22 -2.10 22.53
N TYR A 924 -10.38 -1.55 23.42
CA TYR A 924 -9.21 -2.28 23.97
C TYR A 924 -9.57 -3.65 24.61
N ALA A 925 -10.83 -3.82 25.04
CA ALA A 925 -11.38 -5.09 25.51
C ALA A 925 -11.22 -6.26 24.51
N LYS A 926 -11.01 -5.99 23.22
CA LYS A 926 -10.71 -6.99 22.19
C LYS A 926 -9.34 -7.63 22.40
N LEU A 927 -8.33 -6.85 22.79
CA LEU A 927 -6.99 -7.35 23.10
C LEU A 927 -7.00 -8.15 24.40
N LEU A 928 -7.78 -7.73 25.40
CA LEU A 928 -7.99 -8.53 26.62
C LEU A 928 -8.67 -9.87 26.33
N ASP A 929 -9.59 -9.91 25.37
CA ASP A 929 -10.26 -11.15 24.96
C ASP A 929 -9.25 -12.13 24.35
N LEU A 930 -8.35 -11.65 23.48
CA LEU A 930 -7.25 -12.43 22.93
C LEU A 930 -6.26 -12.87 24.02
N LEU A 931 -5.86 -11.98 24.92
CA LEU A 931 -5.00 -12.32 26.07
C LEU A 931 -5.60 -13.48 26.88
N LYS A 932 -6.91 -13.43 27.14
CA LYS A 932 -7.63 -14.51 27.85
C LYS A 932 -7.65 -15.81 27.06
N GLU A 933 -7.92 -15.74 25.76
CA GLU A 933 -7.89 -16.92 24.88
C GLU A 933 -6.53 -17.60 24.92
N LEU A 934 -5.44 -16.83 24.74
CA LEU A 934 -4.07 -17.35 24.77
C LEU A 934 -3.65 -17.85 26.15
N SER A 935 -4.03 -17.14 27.23
CA SER A 935 -3.76 -17.60 28.60
C SER A 935 -4.42 -18.94 28.91
N ILE A 936 -5.65 -19.16 28.43
CA ILE A 936 -6.33 -20.46 28.58
C ILE A 936 -5.65 -21.52 27.73
N GLN A 937 -5.35 -21.21 26.46
CA GLN A 937 -4.68 -22.14 25.53
C GLN A 937 -3.32 -22.61 26.05
N LEU A 938 -2.53 -21.71 26.64
CA LEU A 938 -1.18 -21.98 27.15
C LEU A 938 -1.17 -22.48 28.59
N GLU A 939 -2.34 -22.53 29.25
CA GLU A 939 -2.47 -22.82 30.68
C GLU A 939 -1.57 -21.91 31.54
N GLN A 940 -1.49 -20.62 31.18
CA GLN A 940 -0.69 -19.61 31.88
C GLN A 940 -1.58 -18.57 32.55
N ASN A 941 -1.26 -18.23 33.79
CA ASN A 941 -1.87 -17.10 34.48
C ASN A 941 -1.22 -15.77 34.04
N ILE A 942 -1.69 -14.67 34.62
CA ILE A 942 -1.06 -13.37 34.43
C ILE A 942 0.13 -13.25 35.38
N THR A 943 1.32 -13.16 34.81
CA THR A 943 2.61 -13.12 35.51
C THR A 943 3.17 -11.70 35.62
N VAL A 944 2.73 -10.77 34.77
CA VAL A 944 3.17 -9.37 34.81
C VAL A 944 2.38 -8.57 35.85
N ASP A 945 3.06 -8.06 36.88
CA ASP A 945 2.41 -7.36 38.00
C ASP A 945 1.61 -6.12 37.57
N THR A 946 2.17 -5.29 36.68
CA THR A 946 1.47 -4.10 36.16
C THR A 946 0.18 -4.47 35.43
N CYS A 947 0.16 -5.59 34.72
CA CYS A 947 -1.06 -6.12 34.10
C CYS A 947 -2.09 -6.52 35.16
N ARG A 948 -1.69 -7.20 36.24
CA ARG A 948 -2.61 -7.59 37.32
C ARG A 948 -3.22 -6.37 37.99
N ASP A 949 -2.39 -5.36 38.26
CA ASP A 949 -2.80 -4.09 38.83
C ASP A 949 -3.80 -3.37 37.91
N PHE A 950 -3.50 -3.26 36.61
CA PHE A 950 -4.42 -2.72 35.60
C PHE A 950 -5.75 -3.47 35.58
N LEU A 951 -5.75 -4.80 35.53
CA LEU A 951 -6.95 -5.63 35.50
C LEU A 951 -7.81 -5.45 36.77
N SER A 952 -7.17 -5.27 37.94
CA SER A 952 -7.86 -5.08 39.22
C SER A 952 -8.66 -3.77 39.30
N GLN A 953 -8.24 -2.76 38.54
CA GLN A 953 -8.91 -1.46 38.44
C GLN A 953 -10.19 -1.53 37.60
N LEU A 954 -10.33 -2.53 36.73
CA LEU A 954 -11.48 -2.72 35.84
C LEU A 954 -12.71 -3.27 36.58
N LYS A 955 -13.49 -2.38 37.19
CA LYS A 955 -14.70 -2.73 37.98
C LYS A 955 -15.99 -2.58 37.17
N GLY A 956 -17.05 -3.28 37.60
CA GLY A 956 -18.40 -3.16 37.06
C GLY A 956 -18.84 -4.29 36.10
N SER A 957 -19.71 -3.96 35.15
CA SER A 957 -20.39 -4.91 34.25
C SER A 957 -19.97 -4.80 32.78
N SER A 958 -18.98 -3.97 32.46
CA SER A 958 -18.45 -3.81 31.10
C SER A 958 -17.82 -5.12 30.58
N LYS A 959 -17.68 -5.27 29.24
CA LYS A 959 -17.01 -6.44 28.64
C LYS A 959 -15.57 -6.59 29.18
N ALA A 960 -14.83 -5.49 29.24
CA ALA A 960 -13.47 -5.46 29.79
C ALA A 960 -13.43 -5.94 31.25
N ALA A 961 -14.32 -5.43 32.13
CA ALA A 961 -14.39 -5.84 33.54
C ALA A 961 -14.80 -7.31 33.75
N LYS A 962 -15.57 -7.89 32.82
CA LYS A 962 -15.89 -9.33 32.84
C LYS A 962 -14.66 -10.17 32.48
N ILE A 963 -13.95 -9.81 31.42
CA ILE A 963 -12.72 -10.50 30.99
C ILE A 963 -11.63 -10.38 32.05
N ALA A 964 -11.44 -9.19 32.63
CA ALA A 964 -10.44 -8.96 33.67
C ALA A 964 -10.61 -9.88 34.89
N ARG A 965 -11.85 -10.09 35.35
CA ARG A 965 -12.15 -11.05 36.43
C ARG A 965 -11.81 -12.49 36.05
N GLN A 966 -12.04 -12.88 34.80
CA GLN A 966 -11.70 -14.21 34.32
C GLN A 966 -10.18 -14.40 34.29
N LEU A 967 -9.45 -13.42 33.75
CA LEU A 967 -7.98 -13.41 33.72
C LEU A 967 -7.36 -13.48 35.11
N LEU A 968 -7.86 -12.70 36.07
CA LEU A 968 -7.37 -12.70 37.45
C LEU A 968 -7.69 -13.98 38.23
N ALA A 969 -8.67 -14.76 37.75
CA ALA A 969 -9.06 -16.04 38.36
C ALA A 969 -8.31 -17.24 37.77
N LEU A 970 -7.48 -17.04 36.73
CA LEU A 970 -6.65 -18.11 36.18
C LEU A 970 -5.57 -18.51 37.18
N GLU A 971 -5.50 -19.81 37.46
CA GLU A 971 -4.42 -20.40 38.26
C GLU A 971 -3.21 -20.67 37.35
N ALA A 972 -2.01 -20.74 37.95
CA ALA A 972 -0.82 -21.12 37.20
C ALA A 972 -0.95 -22.58 36.73
N GLY A 973 -0.62 -22.85 35.47
CA GLY A 973 -0.45 -24.21 34.98
C GLY A 973 0.68 -24.96 35.71
N ASP A 974 0.79 -26.26 35.45
CA ASP A 974 1.84 -27.07 36.06
C ASP A 974 3.24 -26.72 35.51
N ALA A 975 4.28 -27.03 36.28
CA ALA A 975 5.67 -26.76 35.86
C ALA A 975 6.06 -27.52 34.57
N ALA A 976 5.37 -28.62 34.25
CA ALA A 976 5.59 -29.40 33.06
C ALA A 976 5.18 -28.63 31.79
N THR A 977 4.06 -27.89 31.85
CA THR A 977 3.57 -27.07 30.74
C THR A 977 4.53 -25.93 30.42
N SER A 978 4.97 -25.17 31.43
CA SER A 978 5.97 -24.11 31.24
C SER A 978 7.30 -24.68 30.69
N SER A 979 7.72 -25.84 31.19
CA SER A 979 8.96 -26.49 30.71
C SER A 979 8.87 -26.90 29.24
N ARG A 980 7.70 -27.39 28.79
CA ARG A 980 7.45 -27.76 27.38
C ARG A 980 7.55 -26.55 26.47
N ILE A 981 6.87 -25.46 26.79
CA ILE A 981 6.91 -24.21 25.99
C ILE A 981 8.35 -23.73 25.85
N MET A 982 9.11 -23.72 26.95
CA MET A 982 10.51 -23.29 26.94
C MET A 982 11.42 -24.25 26.17
N ASN A 983 11.19 -25.56 26.18
CA ASN A 983 11.94 -26.50 25.34
C ASN A 983 11.72 -26.22 23.85
N GLU A 984 10.48 -25.99 23.42
CA GLU A 984 10.15 -25.62 22.03
C GLU A 984 10.82 -24.28 21.65
N ALA A 985 10.77 -23.28 22.53
CA ALA A 985 11.39 -21.99 22.29
C ALA A 985 12.93 -22.08 22.21
N LEU A 986 13.57 -22.87 23.08
CA LEU A 986 15.02 -23.11 23.04
C LEU A 986 15.45 -23.85 21.78
N GLN A 987 14.68 -24.84 21.33
CA GLN A 987 14.93 -25.54 20.08
C GLN A 987 14.87 -24.57 18.88
N MET A 988 13.78 -23.81 18.77
CA MET A 988 13.61 -22.79 17.73
C MET A 988 14.74 -21.75 17.75
N ARG A 989 15.13 -21.27 18.94
CA ARG A 989 16.23 -20.32 19.11
C ARG A 989 17.56 -20.89 18.65
N THR A 990 17.84 -22.15 18.98
CA THR A 990 19.08 -22.84 18.59
C THR A 990 19.18 -22.98 17.08
N GLU A 991 18.08 -23.35 16.40
CA GLU A 991 18.00 -23.40 14.94
C GLU A 991 18.23 -22.03 14.29
N ALA A 992 17.67 -20.96 14.87
CA ALA A 992 17.91 -19.60 14.43
C ALA A 992 19.39 -19.20 14.51
N VAL A 993 20.06 -19.50 15.64
CA VAL A 993 21.50 -19.18 15.80
C VAL A 993 22.35 -19.90 14.76
N LEU A 994 22.07 -21.17 14.51
CA LEU A 994 22.83 -21.96 13.53
C LEU A 994 22.63 -21.42 12.10
N ARG A 995 21.41 -21.04 11.74
CA ARG A 995 21.10 -20.48 10.40
C ARG A 995 21.64 -19.07 10.19
N ILE A 996 21.60 -18.24 11.22
CA ILE A 996 21.88 -16.80 11.12
C ILE A 996 23.34 -16.50 11.48
N GLY A 997 23.84 -17.12 12.55
CA GLY A 997 25.18 -16.90 13.12
C GLY A 997 26.30 -17.61 12.37
N ALA A 998 26.07 -18.80 11.82
CA ALA A 998 27.10 -19.45 11.01
C ALA A 998 27.22 -18.72 9.66
N GLY A 999 28.32 -17.98 9.45
CA GLY A 999 28.69 -17.50 8.12
C GLY A 999 28.74 -18.70 7.18
N GLY A 1000 27.88 -18.70 6.15
CA GLY A 1000 27.42 -19.87 5.41
C GLY A 1000 28.44 -20.99 5.23
N THR A 1001 28.26 -22.09 5.97
CA THR A 1001 28.70 -23.43 5.59
C THR A 1001 27.61 -24.42 5.98
N GLN A 1002 26.62 -24.57 5.09
CA GLN A 1002 25.93 -25.84 4.88
C GLN A 1002 26.26 -26.34 3.48
#